data_AF-A0A7X8EYH3-F1
#
_entry.id   AF-A0A7X8EYH3-F1
#
_cell.length_a   1.000
_cell.length_b   1.000
_cell.length_c   1.000
_cell.angle_alpha   90.00
_cell.angle_beta   90.00
_cell.angle_gamma   90.00
#
_symmetry.space_group_name_H-M   'P 1'
#
loop_
_entity.id
_entity.type
_entity.pdbx_description
1 polymer ?
#
loop_
_entity_poly.entity_id
_entity_poly.type
_entity_poly.pdbx_seq_one_letter_code
_entity_poly.pdbx_strand_id
1 'polypeptide(L)'
;MMCVRLVFLGSAVFGLLCNGLQAETVDDYFDVPRDYLTEGVDGTIWDGFLGLASGQTVNQLNASSVRAGELYIASAGGFYAEPWSPLGPFLYKVVNGDFIATVQVTAYQDVMHNNCGIMARASRDPDLAGTGEDWVSIDYFPIWNCGNFARMANDNVRTELCHNERAWDADTWLQLEKSGAVFHFRHSPDGVNWTELACSPVTRADLSGIPLQVGLFQATYSANSGYAVFDRFSLTITTPPPQPPPSWTQPPLTVDPADRLVNNVSTPKGQDACVLGRWDTAGQMDGWTSAGLADITVANGVLTAMGTEEAAYLELSSMVQGPDLDFGYFDYVQFRLKLPAGVQDDIVIFYGTSAAPGIYSGSTRNLLIPAASIPQDGQWHTYRLDVGLAVRWRDCLTDLRIYPLGKTAAGRTFSIDYIETGDLPGDVLLVNTDLNIYSGESFSDLESMESKHAVFWWSPQSYQRYAGFDPQVMGRRALRMIEESLQVYCKKLNYLEPFESFETWRRDGNRYKINHVTWYDGFWCGGWNGFMHIGINGWGLLDEGWGNPMPHEFGHYVQGHQPGFLTGGHWESHANFLRNARNIHYAEILGDLSGMMGDRIFDVTNFRQDHGSLIYNDFRIHHVLQDFGAEAGVPNAVADVWIAGSKEQTIYTKLASLLPTGTQVGDAAAAGLRHWPFLDFSVGDVFKSIFWDGAANEALFKYKIGSHLIPCHDKPGWYRVPFDRAPERFAYMLHVLTPTDEAVTVELQGFDLAGATEDWRWSLVAAEDNWHNPRYSEVFTPGVQTFHLLPEESLLFL
;
A
#
# COMPACT_ATOMS: atom_id res chain seq x y z
N MET A 1 17.26 -24.02 -29.87
CA MET A 1 17.96 -24.72 -28.76
C MET A 1 18.89 -23.74 -28.06
N MET A 2 18.35 -22.96 -27.13
CA MET A 2 19.09 -22.31 -26.06
C MET A 2 18.04 -22.04 -24.98
N CYS A 3 18.16 -22.80 -23.90
CA CYS A 3 17.17 -22.96 -22.86
C CYS A 3 17.52 -21.96 -21.75
N VAL A 4 16.76 -20.87 -21.61
CA VAL A 4 16.80 -20.05 -20.39
C VAL A 4 15.86 -20.73 -19.40
N ARG A 5 16.45 -21.49 -18.49
CA ARG A 5 15.76 -22.18 -17.41
C ARG A 5 15.31 -21.17 -16.37
N LEU A 6 14.03 -21.30 -16.02
CA LEU A 6 13.36 -20.93 -14.76
C LEU A 6 14.33 -20.56 -13.63
N VAL A 7 14.15 -19.36 -13.10
CA VAL A 7 14.57 -19.00 -11.75
C VAL A 7 13.81 -19.91 -10.77
N PHE A 8 14.57 -20.59 -9.92
CA PHE A 8 14.06 -21.48 -8.88
C PHE A 8 13.19 -20.70 -7.88
N LEU A 9 11.89 -21.02 -7.82
CA LEU A 9 11.09 -20.80 -6.61
C LEU A 9 11.56 -21.81 -5.55
N GLY A 10 12.47 -21.38 -4.68
CA GLY A 10 12.77 -22.07 -3.43
C GLY A 10 11.71 -21.72 -2.38
N SER A 11 10.52 -22.31 -2.46
CA SER A 11 9.49 -22.17 -1.43
C SER A 11 9.88 -22.96 -0.18
N ALA A 12 10.49 -22.31 0.81
CA ALA A 12 10.71 -22.89 2.14
C ALA A 12 9.47 -22.69 3.02
N VAL A 13 8.53 -23.62 2.87
CA VAL A 13 7.29 -23.78 3.66
C VAL A 13 7.60 -23.77 5.17
N PHE A 14 6.85 -22.99 5.95
CA PHE A 14 6.80 -23.08 7.41
C PHE A 14 6.29 -24.47 7.80
N GLY A 15 7.17 -25.33 8.32
CA GLY A 15 6.75 -26.55 9.01
C GLY A 15 6.31 -26.19 10.43
N LEU A 16 5.01 -26.28 10.73
CA LEU A 16 4.50 -26.16 12.10
C LEU A 16 5.00 -27.35 12.94
N LEU A 17 5.76 -27.07 14.00
CA LEU A 17 5.86 -27.95 15.15
C LEU A 17 5.01 -27.37 16.29
N CYS A 18 4.10 -28.20 16.80
CA CYS A 18 3.16 -27.86 17.85
C CYS A 18 3.89 -27.64 19.19
N ASN A 19 4.21 -26.39 19.51
CA ASN A 19 4.31 -25.98 20.90
C ASN A 19 2.89 -25.95 21.48
N GLY A 20 2.68 -26.54 22.66
CA GLY A 20 1.39 -26.51 23.32
C GLY A 20 0.93 -25.08 23.54
N LEU A 21 -0.37 -24.81 23.33
CA LEU A 21 -0.98 -23.51 23.57
C LEU A 21 -0.71 -23.09 25.03
N GLN A 22 0.07 -22.02 25.23
CA GLN A 22 0.27 -21.42 26.54
C GLN A 22 -0.85 -20.40 26.77
N ALA A 23 -1.62 -20.61 27.83
CA ALA A 23 -2.63 -19.65 28.27
C ALA A 23 -2.03 -18.76 29.38
N GLU A 24 -2.18 -17.45 29.24
CA GLU A 24 -1.83 -16.46 30.25
C GLU A 24 -3.11 -15.81 30.77
N THR A 25 -3.23 -15.61 32.09
CA THR A 25 -4.34 -14.87 32.69
C THR A 25 -3.80 -13.61 33.36
N VAL A 26 -4.39 -12.47 33.04
CA VAL A 26 -4.16 -11.19 33.69
C VAL A 26 -5.45 -10.69 34.33
N ASP A 27 -5.34 -10.08 35.51
CA ASP A 27 -6.47 -9.58 36.29
C ASP A 27 -6.25 -8.11 36.67
N ASP A 28 -7.33 -7.33 36.71
CA ASP A 28 -7.35 -5.98 37.28
C ASP A 28 -8.61 -5.78 38.13
N TYR A 29 -8.40 -5.58 39.42
CA TYR A 29 -9.44 -5.30 40.42
C TYR A 29 -9.59 -3.80 40.66
N PHE A 30 -8.83 -2.95 39.97
CA PHE A 30 -8.89 -1.48 40.06
C PHE A 30 -8.69 -0.92 41.47
N ASP A 31 -8.05 -1.67 42.38
CA ASP A 31 -7.76 -1.28 43.76
C ASP A 31 -6.70 -0.18 43.90
N VAL A 32 -5.90 0.03 42.85
CA VAL A 32 -4.83 1.03 42.82
C VAL A 32 -5.38 2.32 42.20
N PRO A 33 -5.38 3.46 42.91
CA PRO A 33 -5.79 4.74 42.35
C PRO A 33 -4.98 5.11 41.12
N ARG A 34 -5.66 5.43 40.01
CA ARG A 34 -5.03 5.91 38.78
C ARG A 34 -6.00 6.71 37.93
N ASP A 35 -5.56 7.85 37.41
CA ASP A 35 -6.24 8.60 36.37
C ASP A 35 -5.56 8.35 35.02
N TYR A 36 -6.17 7.51 34.18
CA TYR A 36 -5.57 7.11 32.91
C TYR A 36 -5.45 8.28 31.92
N LEU A 37 -6.25 9.34 32.08
CA LEU A 37 -6.18 10.50 31.18
C LEU A 37 -4.92 11.35 31.41
N THR A 38 -4.37 11.32 32.62
CA THR A 38 -3.20 12.13 33.00
C THR A 38 -1.95 11.29 33.26
N GLU A 39 -2.11 10.08 33.78
CA GLU A 39 -1.02 9.17 34.15
C GLU A 39 -0.77 8.08 33.09
N GLY A 40 -1.63 7.96 32.07
CA GLY A 40 -1.54 6.93 31.05
C GLY A 40 -1.69 5.50 31.61
N VAL A 41 -1.28 4.50 30.83
CA VAL A 41 -1.42 3.07 31.16
C VAL A 41 -0.12 2.42 31.64
N ASP A 42 1.01 3.14 31.63
CA ASP A 42 2.33 2.60 31.96
C ASP A 42 2.38 1.93 33.33
N GLY A 43 2.81 0.67 33.38
CA GLY A 43 2.87 -0.11 34.63
C GLY A 43 1.52 -0.68 35.08
N THR A 44 0.50 -0.66 34.21
CA THR A 44 -0.75 -1.42 34.37
C THR A 44 -0.80 -2.61 33.40
N ILE A 45 -1.87 -3.39 33.40
CA ILE A 45 -2.07 -4.48 32.42
C ILE A 45 -2.48 -3.98 31.03
N TRP A 46 -2.94 -2.73 30.94
CA TRP A 46 -3.55 -2.13 29.77
C TRP A 46 -2.50 -1.60 28.80
N ASP A 47 -2.76 -1.74 27.51
CA ASP A 47 -1.83 -1.29 26.45
C ASP A 47 -2.23 0.08 25.89
N GLY A 48 -3.46 0.53 26.13
CA GLY A 48 -3.90 1.86 25.73
C GLY A 48 -5.35 2.16 26.03
N PHE A 49 -5.81 3.35 25.61
CA PHE A 49 -7.21 3.73 25.65
C PHE A 49 -7.60 4.65 24.48
N LEU A 50 -8.90 4.72 24.18
CA LEU A 50 -9.52 5.73 23.31
C LEU A 50 -10.21 6.79 24.18
N GLY A 51 -10.18 8.06 23.75
CA GLY A 51 -10.92 9.15 24.38
C GLY A 51 -10.33 10.55 24.17
N LEU A 52 -9.02 10.67 23.95
CA LEU A 52 -8.32 11.97 23.88
C LEU A 52 -7.89 12.39 22.48
N ALA A 53 -7.79 11.45 21.53
CA ALA A 53 -7.33 11.80 20.18
C ALA A 53 -8.43 12.49 19.36
N SER A 54 -8.05 13.09 18.23
CA SER A 54 -9.02 13.67 17.29
C SER A 54 -10.06 12.63 16.87
N GLY A 55 -11.35 13.02 16.91
CA GLY A 55 -12.45 12.09 16.64
C GLY A 55 -12.75 11.12 17.79
N GLN A 56 -12.32 11.42 19.02
CA GLN A 56 -12.65 10.66 20.23
C GLN A 56 -13.18 11.60 21.33
N THR A 57 -13.87 11.05 22.32
CA THR A 57 -14.41 11.81 23.46
C THR A 57 -14.32 11.00 24.75
N VAL A 58 -13.97 11.68 25.84
CA VAL A 58 -13.97 11.13 27.20
C VAL A 58 -14.16 12.27 28.20
N ASN A 59 -14.97 12.03 29.23
CA ASN A 59 -15.13 12.96 30.35
C ASN A 59 -14.27 12.52 31.53
N GLN A 60 -14.27 11.21 31.85
CA GLN A 60 -13.47 10.61 32.92
C GLN A 60 -13.10 9.16 32.59
N LEU A 61 -11.87 8.77 32.94
CA LEU A 61 -11.39 7.39 32.90
C LEU A 61 -10.39 7.18 34.05
N ASN A 62 -10.84 6.66 35.18
CA ASN A 62 -10.00 6.50 36.37
C ASN A 62 -10.37 5.28 37.22
N ALA A 63 -9.37 4.64 37.82
CA ALA A 63 -9.51 3.61 38.83
C ALA A 63 -9.36 4.21 40.23
N SER A 64 -10.14 3.74 41.20
CA SER A 64 -9.98 4.02 42.63
C SER A 64 -9.92 5.51 43.04
N SER A 65 -10.39 6.43 42.18
CA SER A 65 -10.31 7.88 42.41
C SER A 65 -11.69 8.48 42.65
N VAL A 66 -12.63 8.28 41.73
CA VAL A 66 -14.04 8.67 41.93
C VAL A 66 -14.77 7.65 42.81
N ARG A 67 -14.43 6.37 42.67
CA ARG A 67 -14.98 5.26 43.46
C ARG A 67 -13.87 4.29 43.84
N ALA A 68 -13.66 4.08 45.13
CA ALA A 68 -12.59 3.22 45.64
C ALA A 68 -12.83 1.76 45.24
N GLY A 69 -11.78 1.07 44.75
CA GLY A 69 -11.81 -0.32 44.30
C GLY A 69 -12.51 -0.55 42.96
N GLU A 70 -12.76 0.50 42.18
CA GLU A 70 -13.57 0.39 40.95
C GLU A 70 -13.01 1.26 39.82
N LEU A 71 -13.21 0.83 38.57
CA LEU A 71 -12.98 1.64 37.38
C LEU A 71 -14.21 2.48 37.07
N TYR A 72 -14.05 3.79 36.93
CA TYR A 72 -15.08 4.73 36.54
C TYR A 72 -14.83 5.28 35.13
N ILE A 73 -15.79 5.07 34.23
CA ILE A 73 -15.73 5.55 32.84
C ILE A 73 -16.95 6.44 32.56
N ALA A 74 -16.73 7.65 32.04
CA ALA A 74 -17.80 8.56 31.66
C ALA A 74 -17.51 9.31 30.36
N SER A 75 -18.57 9.56 29.59
CA SER A 75 -18.51 10.37 28.37
C SER A 75 -19.86 11.02 28.03
N ALA A 76 -19.81 11.99 27.10
CA ALA A 76 -20.93 12.48 26.33
C ALA A 76 -20.58 12.48 24.84
N GLY A 77 -21.56 12.16 23.99
CA GLY A 77 -21.42 12.24 22.53
C GLY A 77 -20.51 11.19 21.90
N GLY A 78 -20.20 10.08 22.58
CA GLY A 78 -19.43 8.97 22.02
C GLY A 78 -20.28 8.02 21.17
N PHE A 79 -19.76 7.59 20.02
CA PHE A 79 -20.47 6.77 19.03
C PHE A 79 -19.64 5.54 18.59
N TYR A 80 -20.14 4.34 18.91
CA TYR A 80 -19.72 3.07 18.27
C TYR A 80 -20.78 2.61 17.27
N ALA A 81 -21.21 3.55 16.42
CA ALA A 81 -22.28 3.43 15.43
C ALA A 81 -22.27 4.69 14.58
N GLU A 82 -23.01 4.74 13.47
CA GLU A 82 -23.23 5.99 12.73
C GLU A 82 -23.58 7.14 13.71
N PRO A 83 -22.86 8.28 13.67
CA PRO A 83 -21.92 8.75 12.63
C PRO A 83 -20.44 8.30 12.74
N TRP A 84 -20.09 7.39 13.63
CA TRP A 84 -18.75 6.81 13.86
C TRP A 84 -17.71 7.79 14.42
N SER A 85 -18.12 9.01 14.76
CA SER A 85 -17.25 10.01 15.38
C SER A 85 -18.07 11.02 16.20
N PRO A 86 -17.58 11.45 17.39
CA PRO A 86 -16.38 10.93 18.03
C PRO A 86 -16.60 9.54 18.66
N LEU A 87 -15.57 8.69 18.70
CA LEU A 87 -15.61 7.41 19.42
C LEU A 87 -15.64 7.63 20.94
N GLY A 88 -16.41 6.82 21.66
CA GLY A 88 -16.47 6.87 23.13
C GLY A 88 -15.23 6.29 23.82
N PRO A 89 -15.08 6.43 25.15
CA PRO A 89 -13.95 5.89 25.87
C PRO A 89 -13.89 4.36 25.83
N PHE A 90 -12.67 3.83 25.67
CA PHE A 90 -12.39 2.40 25.64
C PHE A 90 -10.99 2.13 26.19
N LEU A 91 -10.89 1.46 27.33
CA LEU A 91 -9.63 1.04 27.95
C LEU A 91 -9.35 -0.42 27.54
N TYR A 92 -8.19 -0.70 26.94
CA TYR A 92 -7.97 -1.97 26.26
C TYR A 92 -6.57 -2.56 26.43
N LYS A 93 -6.51 -3.88 26.27
CA LYS A 93 -5.29 -4.66 26.07
C LYS A 93 -5.29 -5.19 24.64
N VAL A 94 -4.14 -5.20 23.96
CA VAL A 94 -3.98 -5.80 22.63
C VAL A 94 -3.76 -7.30 22.80
N VAL A 95 -4.62 -8.09 22.19
CA VAL A 95 -4.64 -9.55 22.30
C VAL A 95 -4.33 -10.18 20.95
N ASN A 96 -3.22 -10.92 20.91
CA ASN A 96 -2.84 -11.76 19.77
C ASN A 96 -3.33 -13.18 20.00
N GLY A 97 -4.57 -13.49 19.60
CA GLY A 97 -5.08 -14.85 19.69
C GLY A 97 -6.51 -15.01 20.14
N ASP A 98 -6.74 -16.15 20.76
CA ASP A 98 -8.01 -16.50 21.39
C ASP A 98 -8.01 -15.98 22.82
N PHE A 99 -9.18 -15.66 23.34
CA PHE A 99 -9.28 -15.12 24.69
C PHE A 99 -10.62 -15.39 25.34
N ILE A 100 -10.63 -15.26 26.67
CA ILE A 100 -11.82 -15.15 27.50
C ILE A 100 -11.65 -13.91 28.37
N ALA A 101 -12.48 -12.91 28.14
CA ALA A 101 -12.54 -11.68 28.94
C ALA A 101 -13.78 -11.70 29.81
N THR A 102 -13.66 -11.34 31.09
CA THR A 102 -14.79 -11.19 32.02
C THR A 102 -14.68 -9.90 32.81
N VAL A 103 -15.82 -9.37 33.24
CA VAL A 103 -15.91 -8.20 34.12
C VAL A 103 -17.23 -8.18 34.88
N GLN A 104 -17.27 -7.50 36.02
CA GLN A 104 -18.50 -7.12 36.71
C GLN A 104 -18.84 -5.64 36.47
N VAL A 105 -20.07 -5.36 36.05
CA VAL A 105 -20.63 -4.00 36.04
C VAL A 105 -21.23 -3.70 37.41
N THR A 106 -20.61 -2.82 38.19
CA THR A 106 -21.01 -2.54 39.57
C THR A 106 -21.93 -1.33 39.71
N ALA A 107 -21.92 -0.43 38.72
CA ALA A 107 -22.91 0.65 38.62
C ALA A 107 -23.05 1.16 37.19
N TYR A 108 -24.22 1.74 36.92
CA TYR A 108 -24.60 2.30 35.63
C TYR A 108 -25.49 3.52 35.85
N GLN A 109 -25.29 4.59 35.09
CA GLN A 109 -26.13 5.78 35.17
C GLN A 109 -27.36 5.65 34.26
N ASP A 110 -28.56 5.82 34.82
CA ASP A 110 -29.81 5.88 34.05
C ASP A 110 -29.90 7.20 33.25
N VAL A 111 -29.25 7.19 32.09
CA VAL A 111 -29.31 8.24 31.07
C VAL A 111 -29.62 7.57 29.75
N MET A 112 -30.48 8.21 28.96
CA MET A 112 -30.90 7.70 27.67
C MET A 112 -29.68 7.41 26.78
N HIS A 113 -29.70 6.26 26.11
CA HIS A 113 -28.63 5.76 25.24
C HIS A 113 -27.30 5.37 25.91
N ASN A 114 -27.18 5.41 27.25
CA ASN A 114 -25.93 5.02 27.93
C ASN A 114 -25.62 3.53 27.67
N ASN A 115 -24.44 3.20 27.19
CA ASN A 115 -24.02 1.85 26.85
C ASN A 115 -22.64 1.56 27.42
N CYS A 116 -22.41 0.33 27.86
CA CYS A 116 -21.15 -0.08 28.45
C CYS A 116 -20.99 -1.60 28.42
N GLY A 117 -19.76 -2.10 28.49
CA GLY A 117 -19.51 -3.54 28.53
C GLY A 117 -18.10 -3.92 28.12
N ILE A 118 -17.96 -5.15 27.64
CA ILE A 118 -16.71 -5.68 27.07
C ILE A 118 -16.77 -5.56 25.56
N MET A 119 -15.72 -5.01 24.95
CA MET A 119 -15.56 -4.93 23.49
C MET A 119 -14.25 -5.58 23.06
N ALA A 120 -14.30 -6.30 21.95
CA ALA A 120 -13.13 -6.70 21.16
C ALA A 120 -13.19 -5.99 19.82
N ARG A 121 -12.20 -5.13 19.56
CA ARG A 121 -12.16 -4.20 18.44
C ARG A 121 -10.86 -4.37 17.67
N ALA A 122 -10.90 -4.48 16.34
CA ALA A 122 -9.70 -4.33 15.53
C ALA A 122 -9.24 -2.87 15.62
N SER A 123 -7.94 -2.63 15.81
CA SER A 123 -7.42 -1.27 15.62
C SER A 123 -7.75 -0.78 14.21
N ARG A 124 -7.78 0.54 13.99
CA ARG A 124 -8.12 1.13 12.69
C ARG A 124 -6.94 1.03 11.71
N ASP A 125 -6.45 -0.20 11.54
CA ASP A 125 -5.45 -0.62 10.60
C ASP A 125 -6.17 -1.32 9.44
N PRO A 126 -6.15 -0.72 8.22
CA PRO A 126 -6.77 -1.29 7.03
C PRO A 126 -6.35 -2.73 6.72
N ASP A 127 -5.17 -3.15 7.19
CA ASP A 127 -4.61 -4.47 6.93
C ASP A 127 -5.12 -5.55 7.87
N LEU A 128 -5.83 -5.17 8.94
CA LEU A 128 -6.40 -6.10 9.89
C LEU A 128 -7.80 -6.51 9.47
N ALA A 129 -8.73 -5.56 9.46
CA ALA A 129 -10.15 -5.81 9.26
C ALA A 129 -10.81 -4.88 8.23
N GLY A 130 -10.02 -4.09 7.49
CA GLY A 130 -10.51 -3.11 6.52
C GLY A 130 -10.52 -1.68 7.06
N THR A 131 -11.04 -0.73 6.27
CA THR A 131 -10.94 0.72 6.55
C THR A 131 -11.93 1.25 7.59
N GLY A 132 -12.96 0.47 7.91
CA GLY A 132 -14.03 0.84 8.84
C GLY A 132 -13.77 0.44 10.29
N GLU A 133 -14.79 0.67 11.12
CA GLU A 133 -14.81 0.17 12.50
C GLU A 133 -15.29 -1.29 12.54
N ASP A 134 -14.44 -2.15 13.09
CA ASP A 134 -14.68 -3.58 13.20
C ASP A 134 -14.56 -4.04 14.66
N TRP A 135 -15.69 -4.45 15.24
CA TRP A 135 -15.73 -4.88 16.63
C TRP A 135 -16.90 -5.83 16.92
N VAL A 136 -16.81 -6.53 18.03
CA VAL A 136 -17.91 -7.25 18.69
C VAL A 136 -17.96 -6.85 20.16
N SER A 137 -19.15 -6.85 20.75
CA SER A 137 -19.31 -6.48 22.16
C SER A 137 -20.42 -7.26 22.84
N ILE A 138 -20.26 -7.42 24.16
CA ILE A 138 -21.34 -7.77 25.08
C ILE A 138 -21.53 -6.61 26.05
N ASP A 139 -22.77 -6.17 26.15
CA ASP A 139 -23.12 -4.89 26.75
C ASP A 139 -24.06 -5.11 27.94
N TYR A 140 -23.93 -4.25 28.95
CA TYR A 140 -24.95 -4.01 29.97
C TYR A 140 -25.77 -2.78 29.55
N PHE A 141 -26.99 -3.02 29.09
CA PHE A 141 -27.87 -2.01 28.49
C PHE A 141 -29.34 -2.20 28.95
N PRO A 142 -29.66 -1.88 30.22
CA PRO A 142 -30.96 -2.22 30.82
C PRO A 142 -32.13 -1.38 30.32
N ILE A 143 -31.86 -0.26 29.64
CA ILE A 143 -32.90 0.63 29.11
C ILE A 143 -33.64 0.00 27.92
N TRP A 144 -34.83 0.53 27.61
CA TRP A 144 -35.75 0.03 26.59
C TRP A 144 -36.07 -1.47 26.67
N ASN A 145 -36.03 -2.02 27.89
CA ASN A 145 -36.27 -3.43 28.17
C ASN A 145 -35.27 -4.40 27.51
N CYS A 146 -34.04 -3.97 27.20
CA CYS A 146 -33.06 -4.85 26.56
C CYS A 146 -32.32 -5.76 27.55
N GLY A 147 -31.59 -5.20 28.52
CA GLY A 147 -30.80 -5.97 29.49
C GLY A 147 -29.37 -6.24 29.02
N ASN A 148 -28.92 -7.50 29.01
CA ASN A 148 -27.62 -7.85 28.41
C ASN A 148 -27.78 -7.96 26.89
N PHE A 149 -26.88 -7.32 26.13
CA PHE A 149 -27.04 -7.13 24.69
C PHE A 149 -25.74 -7.51 23.96
N ALA A 150 -25.80 -8.36 22.92
CA ALA A 150 -24.68 -8.57 22.01
C ALA A 150 -24.81 -7.70 20.74
N ARG A 151 -23.73 -7.03 20.35
CA ARG A 151 -23.67 -6.16 19.18
C ARG A 151 -22.35 -6.38 18.42
N MET A 152 -22.33 -5.93 17.16
CA MET A 152 -21.11 -5.93 16.36
C MET A 152 -21.12 -4.81 15.33
N ALA A 153 -19.94 -4.48 14.80
CA ALA A 153 -19.79 -3.74 13.56
C ALA A 153 -18.80 -4.45 12.63
N ASN A 154 -19.11 -4.43 11.33
CA ASN A 154 -18.21 -4.83 10.26
C ASN A 154 -18.17 -3.69 9.23
N ASP A 155 -16.98 -3.13 8.98
CA ASP A 155 -16.74 -2.03 8.05
C ASP A 155 -17.78 -0.88 8.18
N ASN A 156 -17.90 -0.31 9.39
CA ASN A 156 -18.87 0.76 9.70
C ASN A 156 -20.35 0.37 9.50
N VAL A 157 -20.68 -0.91 9.52
CA VAL A 157 -22.08 -1.39 9.54
C VAL A 157 -22.37 -2.03 10.89
N ARG A 158 -23.10 -1.30 11.75
CA ARG A 158 -23.51 -1.82 13.08
C ARG A 158 -24.69 -2.79 12.93
N THR A 159 -24.58 -3.94 13.60
CA THR A 159 -25.66 -4.92 13.76
C THR A 159 -25.94 -5.15 15.25
N GLU A 160 -27.22 -5.11 15.61
CA GLU A 160 -27.71 -5.55 16.91
C GLU A 160 -28.11 -7.02 16.79
N LEU A 161 -27.42 -7.91 17.54
CA LEU A 161 -27.58 -9.35 17.36
C LEU A 161 -28.75 -9.90 18.17
N CYS A 162 -28.72 -9.70 19.49
CA CYS A 162 -29.80 -10.08 20.40
C CYS A 162 -29.62 -9.46 21.80
N HIS A 163 -30.69 -9.45 22.59
CA HIS A 163 -30.67 -9.14 24.02
C HIS A 163 -31.54 -10.11 24.82
N ASN A 164 -31.34 -10.17 26.14
CA ASN A 164 -32.06 -11.12 27.02
C ASN A 164 -33.40 -10.62 27.60
N GLU A 165 -33.82 -9.41 27.23
CA GLU A 165 -35.10 -8.78 27.61
C GLU A 165 -35.29 -8.55 29.11
N ARG A 166 -34.21 -8.64 29.91
CA ARG A 166 -34.31 -8.54 31.38
C ARG A 166 -34.36 -7.12 31.90
N ALA A 167 -34.22 -6.12 31.03
CA ALA A 167 -34.21 -4.72 31.44
C ALA A 167 -33.21 -4.49 32.60
N TRP A 168 -33.67 -3.86 33.69
CA TRP A 168 -32.90 -3.62 34.91
C TRP A 168 -32.57 -4.86 35.74
N ASP A 169 -33.22 -6.00 35.48
CA ASP A 169 -32.89 -7.31 36.09
C ASP A 169 -31.79 -8.05 35.29
N ALA A 170 -31.05 -7.34 34.45
CA ALA A 170 -29.91 -7.88 33.72
C ALA A 170 -28.78 -8.32 34.65
N ASP A 171 -28.10 -9.39 34.24
CA ASP A 171 -26.98 -9.94 34.99
C ASP A 171 -25.77 -8.99 34.87
N THR A 172 -25.07 -8.78 35.98
CA THR A 172 -24.00 -7.77 36.07
C THR A 172 -22.64 -8.28 35.62
N TRP A 173 -22.44 -9.59 35.54
CA TRP A 173 -21.21 -10.15 35.00
C TRP A 173 -21.35 -10.42 33.51
N LEU A 174 -20.34 -9.99 32.76
CA LEU A 174 -20.25 -10.15 31.31
C LEU A 174 -19.03 -10.99 30.96
N GLN A 175 -19.14 -11.80 29.92
CA GLN A 175 -18.05 -12.56 29.33
C GLN A 175 -18.09 -12.50 27.81
N LEU A 176 -16.93 -12.20 27.23
CA LEU A 176 -16.67 -12.28 25.81
C LEU A 176 -15.55 -13.29 25.59
N GLU A 177 -15.82 -14.34 24.82
CA GLU A 177 -14.82 -15.32 24.41
C GLU A 177 -14.62 -15.27 22.90
N LYS A 178 -13.37 -15.42 22.45
CA LYS A 178 -12.99 -15.64 21.06
C LYS A 178 -12.25 -16.98 20.94
N SER A 179 -12.70 -17.82 20.02
CA SER A 179 -12.04 -19.06 19.59
C SER A 179 -11.92 -19.11 18.07
N GLY A 180 -10.72 -18.89 17.53
CA GLY A 180 -10.48 -18.67 16.11
C GLY A 180 -11.28 -17.47 15.59
N ALA A 181 -12.23 -17.72 14.69
CA ALA A 181 -13.16 -16.74 14.15
C ALA A 181 -14.49 -16.65 14.91
N VAL A 182 -14.69 -17.46 15.95
CA VAL A 182 -15.98 -17.65 16.62
C VAL A 182 -15.99 -16.90 17.94
N PHE A 183 -17.04 -16.11 18.17
CA PHE A 183 -17.21 -15.30 19.37
C PHE A 183 -18.42 -15.79 20.18
N HIS A 184 -18.21 -15.97 21.48
CA HIS A 184 -19.26 -16.34 22.42
C HIS A 184 -19.55 -15.18 23.39
N PHE A 185 -20.84 -14.94 23.64
CA PHE A 185 -21.33 -13.87 24.51
C PHE A 185 -22.11 -14.49 25.68
N ARG A 186 -21.61 -14.33 26.91
CA ARG A 186 -22.24 -14.92 28.11
C ARG A 186 -22.41 -13.91 29.21
N HIS A 187 -23.44 -14.09 30.03
CA HIS A 187 -23.71 -13.27 31.20
C HIS A 187 -23.88 -14.15 32.45
N SER A 188 -23.67 -13.58 33.63
CA SER A 188 -23.78 -14.32 34.88
C SER A 188 -24.27 -13.45 36.06
N PRO A 189 -25.12 -13.99 36.94
CA PRO A 189 -25.48 -13.29 38.17
C PRO A 189 -24.35 -13.30 39.22
N ASP A 190 -23.39 -14.24 39.14
CA ASP A 190 -22.40 -14.49 40.19
C ASP A 190 -20.94 -14.54 39.70
N GLY A 191 -20.69 -14.43 38.39
CA GLY A 191 -19.36 -14.50 37.79
C GLY A 191 -18.80 -15.92 37.67
N VAL A 192 -19.58 -16.94 38.04
CA VAL A 192 -19.17 -18.36 38.06
C VAL A 192 -20.05 -19.18 37.13
N ASN A 193 -21.37 -19.01 37.21
CA ASN A 193 -22.36 -19.73 36.41
C ASN A 193 -22.76 -18.88 35.21
N TRP A 194 -22.21 -19.21 34.04
CA TRP A 194 -22.38 -18.44 32.81
C TRP A 194 -23.57 -18.96 31.98
N THR A 195 -24.42 -18.04 31.54
CA THR A 195 -25.51 -18.30 30.58
C THR A 195 -25.16 -17.66 29.26
N GLU A 196 -25.25 -18.43 28.18
CA GLU A 196 -24.98 -17.97 26.82
C GLU A 196 -26.18 -17.24 26.22
N LEU A 197 -25.95 -16.11 25.55
CA LEU A 197 -27.00 -15.35 24.86
C LEU A 197 -27.53 -16.13 23.64
N ALA A 198 -28.80 -15.93 23.30
CA ALA A 198 -29.47 -16.73 22.25
C ALA A 198 -28.87 -16.57 20.84
N CYS A 199 -28.19 -15.46 20.55
CA CYS A 199 -27.49 -15.22 19.29
C CYS A 199 -26.05 -15.74 19.28
N SER A 200 -25.56 -16.28 20.40
CA SER A 200 -24.20 -16.79 20.53
C SER A 200 -24.14 -18.29 20.14
N PRO A 201 -23.09 -18.73 19.43
CA PRO A 201 -21.95 -17.94 18.96
C PRO A 201 -22.19 -17.19 17.64
N VAL A 202 -21.33 -16.22 17.34
CA VAL A 202 -21.25 -15.52 16.05
C VAL A 202 -19.87 -15.70 15.41
N THR A 203 -19.82 -15.85 14.09
CA THR A 203 -18.56 -15.95 13.34
C THR A 203 -18.18 -14.61 12.72
N ARG A 204 -16.94 -14.18 12.95
CA ARG A 204 -16.29 -13.01 12.34
C ARG A 204 -14.94 -13.43 11.76
N ALA A 205 -14.97 -13.83 10.48
CA ALA A 205 -13.78 -14.32 9.78
C ALA A 205 -12.73 -13.21 9.58
N ASP A 206 -13.19 -11.97 9.42
CA ASP A 206 -12.38 -10.75 9.33
C ASP A 206 -11.62 -10.45 10.63
N LEU A 207 -12.11 -10.91 11.79
CA LEU A 207 -11.43 -10.77 13.09
C LEU A 207 -10.59 -11.99 13.48
N SER A 208 -10.42 -12.95 12.55
CA SER A 208 -9.64 -14.17 12.80
C SER A 208 -8.17 -13.95 12.48
N GLY A 209 -7.29 -14.30 13.42
CA GLY A 209 -5.83 -14.26 13.20
C GLY A 209 -5.20 -12.87 13.25
N ILE A 210 -5.95 -11.84 13.62
CA ILE A 210 -5.47 -10.47 13.81
C ILE A 210 -5.43 -10.08 15.30
N PRO A 211 -4.58 -9.11 15.70
CA PRO A 211 -4.65 -8.50 17.03
C PRO A 211 -5.97 -7.78 17.24
N LEU A 212 -6.56 -7.94 18.43
CA LEU A 212 -7.75 -7.21 18.85
C LEU A 212 -7.47 -6.41 20.12
N GLN A 213 -7.94 -5.17 20.16
CA GLN A 213 -8.08 -4.40 21.38
C GLN A 213 -9.26 -4.98 22.18
N VAL A 214 -8.99 -5.58 23.32
CA VAL A 214 -9.99 -6.23 24.19
C VAL A 214 -10.04 -5.49 25.52
N GLY A 215 -11.23 -5.04 25.93
CA GLY A 215 -11.36 -4.32 27.20
C GLY A 215 -12.74 -3.70 27.43
N LEU A 216 -12.76 -2.58 28.17
CA LEU A 216 -13.96 -1.99 28.75
C LEU A 216 -14.30 -0.65 28.09
N PHE A 217 -15.53 -0.51 27.63
CA PHE A 217 -15.96 0.70 26.91
C PHE A 217 -17.22 1.32 27.53
N GLN A 218 -17.44 2.60 27.21
CA GLN A 218 -18.67 3.31 27.50
C GLN A 218 -19.01 4.30 26.38
N ALA A 219 -20.30 4.53 26.11
CA ALA A 219 -20.79 5.51 25.14
C ALA A 219 -22.21 5.99 25.47
N THR A 220 -22.60 7.20 25.05
CA THR A 220 -23.97 7.71 25.27
C THR A 220 -24.73 8.10 24.01
N TYR A 221 -24.13 8.06 22.81
CA TYR A 221 -24.78 8.37 21.52
C TYR A 221 -25.63 9.66 21.51
N SER A 222 -25.36 10.60 22.43
CA SER A 222 -26.16 11.79 22.68
C SER A 222 -25.30 12.83 23.42
N ALA A 223 -25.72 14.09 23.42
CA ALA A 223 -25.00 15.15 24.12
C ALA A 223 -25.08 15.04 25.67
N ASN A 224 -25.86 14.10 26.20
CA ASN A 224 -25.97 13.88 27.63
C ASN A 224 -24.79 13.05 28.14
N SER A 225 -24.23 13.47 29.28
CA SER A 225 -23.19 12.71 29.98
C SER A 225 -23.79 11.50 30.68
N GLY A 226 -23.10 10.37 30.57
CA GLY A 226 -23.42 9.10 31.24
C GLY A 226 -22.15 8.46 31.79
N TYR A 227 -22.29 7.57 32.78
CA TYR A 227 -21.18 6.78 33.31
C TYR A 227 -21.52 5.30 33.46
N ALA A 228 -20.46 4.48 33.52
CA ALA A 228 -20.47 3.09 33.92
C ALA A 228 -19.30 2.81 34.87
N VAL A 229 -19.46 1.82 35.73
CA VAL A 229 -18.49 1.44 36.76
C VAL A 229 -18.25 -0.06 36.70
N PHE A 230 -16.99 -0.46 36.75
CA PHE A 230 -16.56 -1.84 36.59
C PHE A 230 -15.64 -2.29 37.73
N ASP A 231 -15.66 -3.59 38.02
CA ASP A 231 -14.74 -4.28 38.93
C ASP A 231 -14.44 -5.69 38.36
N ARG A 232 -13.36 -6.32 38.85
CA ARG A 232 -12.98 -7.71 38.61
C ARG A 232 -12.81 -8.06 37.15
N PHE A 233 -12.03 -7.26 36.43
CA PHE A 233 -11.64 -7.59 35.08
C PHE A 233 -10.67 -8.78 35.09
N SER A 234 -10.93 -9.78 34.25
CA SER A 234 -10.02 -10.90 34.02
C SER A 234 -9.94 -11.18 32.53
N LEU A 235 -8.72 -11.44 32.04
CA LEU A 235 -8.47 -11.72 30.63
C LEU A 235 -7.51 -12.90 30.53
N THR A 236 -8.03 -14.02 30.05
CA THR A 236 -7.22 -15.20 29.71
C THR A 236 -6.95 -15.20 28.22
N ILE A 237 -5.68 -15.21 27.82
CA ILE A 237 -5.22 -15.15 26.43
C ILE A 237 -4.58 -16.48 26.08
N THR A 238 -4.95 -17.03 24.94
CA THR A 238 -4.32 -18.20 24.33
C THR A 238 -3.71 -17.78 22.99
N THR A 239 -2.37 -17.70 22.95
CA THR A 239 -1.66 -17.25 21.75
C THR A 239 -1.66 -18.34 20.67
N PRO A 240 -1.96 -18.02 19.40
CA PRO A 240 -1.94 -18.97 18.31
C PRO A 240 -0.49 -19.35 17.97
N PRO A 241 -0.27 -20.50 17.31
CA PRO A 241 1.06 -20.84 16.81
C PRO A 241 1.51 -19.78 15.78
N PRO A 242 2.79 -19.36 15.81
CA PRO A 242 3.33 -18.39 14.86
C PRO A 242 3.06 -18.81 13.41
N GLN A 243 2.55 -17.88 12.61
CA GLN A 243 2.28 -18.03 11.18
C GLN A 243 3.19 -17.10 10.35
N PRO A 244 3.65 -17.54 9.17
CA PRO A 244 4.30 -16.66 8.21
C PRO A 244 3.35 -15.58 7.67
N PRO A 245 3.89 -14.46 7.19
CA PRO A 245 3.13 -13.53 6.37
C PRO A 245 2.70 -14.17 5.02
N PRO A 246 1.65 -13.64 4.37
CA PRO A 246 1.20 -14.11 3.06
C PRO A 246 2.23 -13.85 1.94
N SER A 247 3.07 -12.84 2.09
CA SER A 247 4.15 -12.48 1.17
C SER A 247 5.34 -11.89 1.93
N TRP A 248 6.53 -12.05 1.35
CA TRP A 248 7.76 -11.46 1.86
C TRP A 248 8.21 -10.30 1.00
N THR A 249 8.56 -9.16 1.61
CA THR A 249 9.16 -8.02 0.90
C THR A 249 10.67 -8.24 0.82
N GLN A 250 11.22 -8.23 -0.39
CA GLN A 250 12.67 -8.33 -0.64
C GLN A 250 13.17 -7.04 -1.31
N PRO A 251 13.51 -5.99 -0.54
CA PRO A 251 14.07 -4.77 -1.10
C PRO A 251 15.47 -5.00 -1.68
N PRO A 252 15.94 -4.16 -2.62
CA PRO A 252 17.32 -4.20 -3.10
C PRO A 252 18.32 -4.17 -1.92
N LEU A 253 19.26 -5.10 -1.94
CA LEU A 253 20.26 -5.30 -0.87
C LEU A 253 21.65 -4.91 -1.37
N THR A 254 22.36 -4.12 -0.56
CA THR A 254 23.81 -3.92 -0.66
C THR A 254 24.48 -4.51 0.57
N VAL A 255 25.46 -5.39 0.35
CA VAL A 255 26.32 -5.95 1.41
C VAL A 255 27.64 -5.20 1.40
N ASP A 256 28.10 -4.82 2.59
CA ASP A 256 29.28 -4.01 2.85
C ASP A 256 29.32 -2.71 2.03
N PRO A 257 28.29 -1.83 2.16
CA PRO A 257 28.37 -0.51 1.57
C PRO A 257 29.61 0.25 2.07
N ALA A 258 30.15 1.11 1.21
CA ALA A 258 31.39 1.85 1.48
C ALA A 258 31.22 2.94 2.55
N ASP A 259 29.99 3.33 2.82
CA ASP A 259 29.58 4.43 3.68
C ASP A 259 28.54 3.98 4.72
N ARG A 260 28.30 4.81 5.74
CA ARG A 260 27.17 4.65 6.67
C ARG A 260 25.98 5.49 6.16
N LEU A 261 24.76 5.29 6.67
CA LEU A 261 23.70 6.28 6.44
C LEU A 261 24.09 7.58 7.17
N VAL A 262 23.90 8.73 6.53
CA VAL A 262 24.51 9.98 7.00
C VAL A 262 23.46 11.02 7.37
N ASN A 263 23.90 11.91 8.25
CA ASN A 263 23.26 13.17 8.58
C ASN A 263 23.19 14.10 7.36
N ASN A 264 21.97 14.45 6.92
CA ASN A 264 21.72 15.38 5.83
C ASN A 264 21.71 16.88 6.27
N VAL A 265 22.30 17.25 7.40
CA VAL A 265 22.39 18.63 7.96
C VAL A 265 22.99 19.68 7.02
N SER A 266 23.72 19.30 5.96
CA SER A 266 24.14 20.27 4.94
C SER A 266 23.00 20.73 4.03
N THR A 267 21.85 20.05 4.07
CA THR A 267 20.59 20.56 3.54
C THR A 267 19.85 21.34 4.62
N PRO A 268 19.20 22.47 4.30
CA PRO A 268 18.49 23.29 5.30
C PRO A 268 17.42 22.57 6.13
N LYS A 269 17.01 21.32 5.79
CA LYS A 269 15.99 20.53 6.48
C LYS A 269 16.20 19.00 6.46
N GLY A 270 17.39 18.51 6.14
CA GLY A 270 17.67 17.07 6.11
C GLY A 270 17.70 16.47 7.51
N GLN A 271 17.08 15.31 7.66
CA GLN A 271 17.09 14.61 8.95
C GLN A 271 18.34 13.76 9.10
N ASP A 272 18.83 13.65 10.33
CA ASP A 272 19.85 12.69 10.71
C ASP A 272 19.33 11.26 10.52
N ALA A 273 20.21 10.32 10.19
CA ALA A 273 19.85 8.91 10.29
C ALA A 273 19.33 8.62 11.71
N CYS A 274 18.18 7.97 11.79
CA CYS A 274 17.59 7.54 13.04
C CYS A 274 18.31 6.25 13.49
N VAL A 275 19.18 6.39 14.48
CA VAL A 275 19.87 5.24 15.09
C VAL A 275 18.91 4.55 16.06
N LEU A 276 18.44 3.38 15.68
CA LEU A 276 17.46 2.59 16.42
C LEU A 276 18.13 1.73 17.50
N GLY A 277 19.39 1.33 17.29
CA GLY A 277 20.22 0.65 18.29
C GLY A 277 21.70 0.82 18.01
N ARG A 278 22.49 1.08 19.06
CA ARG A 278 23.95 1.31 18.98
C ARG A 278 24.76 0.62 20.09
N TRP A 279 24.11 0.27 21.20
CA TRP A 279 24.66 -0.50 22.31
C TRP A 279 25.96 0.10 22.90
N ASP A 280 26.08 1.44 22.86
CA ASP A 280 27.26 2.19 23.30
C ASP A 280 27.49 2.09 24.83
N THR A 281 26.43 1.87 25.60
CA THR A 281 26.49 1.79 27.06
C THR A 281 26.52 0.35 27.52
N ALA A 282 27.62 -0.07 28.16
CA ALA A 282 27.79 -1.44 28.64
C ALA A 282 26.63 -1.89 29.53
N GLY A 283 26.09 -3.07 29.23
CA GLY A 283 24.93 -3.66 29.92
C GLY A 283 23.56 -3.06 29.58
N GLN A 284 23.45 -2.10 28.66
CA GLN A 284 22.18 -1.50 28.25
C GLN A 284 21.80 -1.93 26.83
N MET A 285 20.54 -2.35 26.65
CA MET A 285 20.02 -2.78 25.34
C MET A 285 19.37 -1.65 24.53
N ASP A 286 19.55 -0.38 24.92
CA ASP A 286 18.97 0.79 24.24
C ASP A 286 17.44 0.71 24.04
N GLY A 287 16.72 0.14 25.00
CA GLY A 287 15.27 -0.04 24.93
C GLY A 287 14.81 -1.28 24.15
N TRP A 288 15.75 -2.03 23.53
CA TRP A 288 15.44 -3.30 22.90
C TRP A 288 15.15 -4.39 23.94
N THR A 289 14.20 -5.25 23.59
CA THR A 289 13.84 -6.47 24.30
C THR A 289 14.24 -7.69 23.46
N SER A 290 14.09 -8.89 24.03
CA SER A 290 14.47 -10.13 23.36
C SER A 290 13.52 -11.26 23.72
N ALA A 291 13.30 -12.17 22.78
CA ALA A 291 12.68 -13.47 23.04
C ALA A 291 13.55 -14.58 22.45
N GLY A 292 13.63 -15.71 23.15
CA GLY A 292 14.42 -16.86 22.73
C GLY A 292 15.93 -16.64 22.72
N LEU A 293 16.43 -15.63 23.45
CA LEU A 293 17.84 -15.29 23.55
C LEU A 293 18.35 -15.46 24.99
N ALA A 294 19.57 -15.98 25.12
CA ALA A 294 20.34 -16.05 26.36
C ALA A 294 21.76 -15.50 26.15
N ASP A 295 22.52 -15.42 27.25
CA ASP A 295 23.89 -14.90 27.29
C ASP A 295 24.04 -13.52 26.63
N ILE A 296 23.02 -12.68 26.80
CA ILE A 296 22.98 -11.33 26.23
C ILE A 296 24.03 -10.47 26.93
N THR A 297 24.98 -9.98 26.15
CA THR A 297 26.06 -9.11 26.62
C THR A 297 26.13 -7.87 25.74
N VAL A 298 26.20 -6.69 26.37
CA VAL A 298 26.44 -5.43 25.69
C VAL A 298 27.75 -4.85 26.18
N ALA A 299 28.72 -4.74 25.27
CA ALA A 299 30.04 -4.16 25.57
C ALA A 299 30.68 -3.57 24.30
N ASN A 300 31.35 -2.43 24.43
CA ASN A 300 32.08 -1.76 23.35
C ASN A 300 31.24 -1.50 22.08
N GLY A 301 29.98 -1.09 22.22
CA GLY A 301 29.10 -0.81 21.08
C GLY A 301 28.50 -2.06 20.41
N VAL A 302 28.64 -3.24 21.03
CA VAL A 302 28.17 -4.50 20.43
C VAL A 302 27.25 -5.22 21.40
N LEU A 303 26.10 -5.66 20.90
CA LEU A 303 25.25 -6.65 21.54
C LEU A 303 25.57 -8.04 20.97
N THR A 304 25.91 -8.98 21.85
CA THR A 304 26.10 -10.40 21.53
C THR A 304 25.07 -11.23 22.28
N ALA A 305 24.42 -12.17 21.59
CA ALA A 305 23.44 -13.06 22.20
C ALA A 305 23.45 -14.44 21.53
N MET A 306 23.01 -15.46 22.28
CA MET A 306 22.85 -16.84 21.79
C MET A 306 21.37 -17.20 21.71
N GLY A 307 20.93 -17.77 20.59
CA GLY A 307 19.59 -18.33 20.45
C GLY A 307 19.41 -19.57 21.33
N THR A 308 18.33 -19.63 22.10
CA THR A 308 17.94 -20.79 22.91
C THR A 308 16.83 -21.62 22.28
N GLU A 309 16.09 -21.04 21.34
CA GLU A 309 14.99 -21.65 20.60
C GLU A 309 15.02 -21.23 19.13
N GLU A 310 14.12 -21.79 18.32
CA GLU A 310 13.92 -21.36 16.94
C GLU A 310 13.33 -19.95 16.89
N ALA A 311 13.66 -19.17 15.85
CA ALA A 311 13.13 -17.83 15.65
C ALA A 311 13.36 -16.86 16.84
N ALA A 312 14.55 -16.93 17.46
CA ALA A 312 14.97 -15.96 18.46
C ALA A 312 15.16 -14.56 17.86
N TYR A 313 14.71 -13.52 18.56
CA TYR A 313 14.67 -12.15 18.02
C TYR A 313 15.04 -11.07 19.04
N LEU A 314 15.39 -9.90 18.51
CA LEU A 314 15.45 -8.63 19.21
C LEU A 314 14.28 -7.75 18.74
N GLU A 315 13.67 -7.00 19.65
CA GLU A 315 12.55 -6.12 19.34
C GLU A 315 12.64 -4.77 20.05
N LEU A 316 12.43 -3.70 19.30
CA LEU A 316 12.15 -2.36 19.78
C LEU A 316 10.68 -2.06 19.49
N SER A 317 9.88 -1.82 20.53
CA SER A 317 8.44 -1.57 20.39
C SER A 317 8.08 -0.18 20.93
N SER A 318 6.93 0.35 20.50
CA SER A 318 6.32 1.57 21.05
C SER A 318 7.23 2.80 21.03
N MET A 319 7.93 3.04 19.91
CA MET A 319 8.78 4.22 19.73
C MET A 319 7.95 5.51 19.83
N VAL A 320 8.22 6.33 20.85
CA VAL A 320 7.48 7.59 21.11
C VAL A 320 7.75 8.66 20.05
N GLN A 321 8.93 8.63 19.41
CA GLN A 321 9.35 9.57 18.36
C GLN A 321 10.06 8.83 17.22
N GLY A 322 9.38 7.86 16.63
CA GLY A 322 9.92 7.17 15.47
C GLY A 322 10.07 8.07 14.23
N PRO A 323 10.94 7.70 13.29
CA PRO A 323 11.15 8.45 12.05
C PRO A 323 9.88 8.50 11.19
N ASP A 324 9.62 9.67 10.58
CA ASP A 324 8.54 9.87 9.62
C ASP A 324 8.98 9.41 8.23
N LEU A 325 8.45 8.27 7.80
CA LEU A 325 8.86 7.57 6.59
C LEU A 325 8.33 8.22 5.30
N ASP A 326 7.36 9.14 5.38
CA ASP A 326 6.65 9.65 4.19
C ASP A 326 7.40 10.73 3.42
N PHE A 327 8.45 11.29 4.01
CA PHE A 327 9.16 12.43 3.44
C PHE A 327 10.45 12.05 2.72
N GLY A 328 10.68 10.76 2.46
CA GLY A 328 11.82 10.26 1.67
C GLY A 328 13.18 10.41 2.36
N TYR A 329 13.22 10.81 3.64
CA TYR A 329 14.46 10.92 4.42
C TYR A 329 14.94 9.59 5.02
N PHE A 330 14.14 8.53 4.93
CA PHE A 330 14.37 7.23 5.57
C PHE A 330 14.16 6.07 4.60
N ASP A 331 14.63 6.22 3.36
CA ASP A 331 14.50 5.23 2.29
C ASP A 331 15.45 4.03 2.43
N TYR A 332 16.28 3.99 3.48
CA TYR A 332 17.22 2.91 3.73
C TYR A 332 17.14 2.40 5.16
N VAL A 333 17.25 1.08 5.31
CA VAL A 333 17.50 0.41 6.60
C VAL A 333 18.89 -0.19 6.54
N GLN A 334 19.71 0.09 7.56
CA GLN A 334 21.08 -0.39 7.62
C GLN A 334 21.41 -0.96 8.99
N PHE A 335 22.12 -2.09 9.00
CA PHE A 335 22.62 -2.69 10.23
C PHE A 335 23.88 -3.49 9.97
N ARG A 336 24.66 -3.70 11.03
CA ARG A 336 25.91 -4.45 10.95
C ARG A 336 25.86 -5.66 11.87
N LEU A 337 26.01 -6.84 11.27
CA LEU A 337 25.87 -8.14 11.92
C LEU A 337 27.10 -9.01 11.73
N LYS A 338 27.35 -9.85 12.72
CA LYS A 338 28.24 -11.00 12.65
C LYS A 338 27.44 -12.24 12.95
N LEU A 339 27.32 -13.11 11.95
CA LEU A 339 26.62 -14.39 12.06
C LEU A 339 27.62 -15.55 12.16
N PRO A 340 27.21 -16.75 12.58
CA PRO A 340 28.05 -17.94 12.49
C PRO A 340 28.43 -18.26 11.04
N ALA A 341 29.61 -18.83 10.83
CA ALA A 341 29.99 -19.35 9.52
C ALA A 341 29.03 -20.46 9.06
N GLY A 342 28.69 -20.46 7.77
CA GLY A 342 27.79 -21.45 7.18
C GLY A 342 26.30 -21.29 7.56
N VAL A 343 25.85 -20.10 7.98
CA VAL A 343 24.43 -19.83 8.25
C VAL A 343 23.56 -19.98 7.00
N GLN A 344 22.54 -20.83 7.03
CA GLN A 344 21.67 -21.12 5.86
C GLN A 344 20.25 -20.57 6.02
N ASP A 345 20.04 -19.65 6.96
CA ASP A 345 18.75 -19.03 7.24
C ASP A 345 18.69 -17.58 6.75
N ASP A 346 17.48 -17.14 6.44
CA ASP A 346 17.19 -15.75 6.09
C ASP A 346 17.30 -14.84 7.32
N ILE A 347 17.70 -13.58 7.11
CA ILE A 347 17.49 -12.53 8.11
C ILE A 347 16.12 -11.93 7.83
N VAL A 348 15.26 -11.91 8.85
CA VAL A 348 13.91 -11.37 8.76
C VAL A 348 13.78 -10.16 9.66
N ILE A 349 13.16 -9.10 9.15
CA ILE A 349 12.78 -7.91 9.91
C ILE A 349 11.27 -7.74 9.79
N PHE A 350 10.60 -7.46 10.89
CA PHE A 350 9.23 -6.96 10.91
C PHE A 350 9.21 -5.57 11.49
N TYR A 351 8.22 -4.77 11.11
CA TYR A 351 8.06 -3.42 11.62
C TYR A 351 6.60 -3.05 11.82
N GLY A 352 6.37 -2.12 12.74
CA GLY A 352 5.09 -1.46 12.96
C GLY A 352 5.17 0.00 12.54
N THR A 353 4.02 0.60 12.24
CA THR A 353 3.92 2.02 11.87
C THR A 353 2.78 2.69 12.63
N SER A 354 2.68 4.01 12.66
CA SER A 354 1.58 4.70 13.34
C SER A 354 0.19 4.36 12.80
N ALA A 355 0.09 3.92 11.53
CA ALA A 355 -1.16 3.43 10.95
C ALA A 355 -1.46 1.97 11.34
N ALA A 356 -0.45 1.22 11.77
CA ALA A 356 -0.49 -0.21 12.07
C ALA A 356 0.60 -0.57 13.10
N PRO A 357 0.41 -0.19 14.38
CA PRO A 357 1.43 -0.39 15.41
C PRO A 357 1.47 -1.84 15.89
N GLY A 358 2.63 -2.27 16.36
CA GLY A 358 2.89 -3.60 16.88
C GLY A 358 3.28 -4.63 15.81
N ILE A 359 3.82 -5.76 16.27
CA ILE A 359 4.28 -6.86 15.43
C ILE A 359 3.73 -8.19 15.96
N TYR A 360 2.99 -8.89 15.12
CA TYR A 360 2.23 -10.09 15.46
C TYR A 360 2.44 -11.21 14.45
N SER A 361 1.88 -12.38 14.77
CA SER A 361 1.93 -13.55 13.88
C SER A 361 1.25 -13.23 12.54
N GLY A 362 1.95 -13.42 11.42
CA GLY A 362 1.43 -13.12 10.09
C GLY A 362 1.55 -11.65 9.63
N SER A 363 2.21 -10.78 10.40
CA SER A 363 2.38 -9.35 10.02
C SER A 363 2.94 -9.16 8.60
N THR A 364 2.22 -8.39 7.77
CA THR A 364 2.56 -8.12 6.36
C THR A 364 3.67 -7.07 6.21
N ARG A 365 3.95 -6.29 7.25
CA ARG A 365 5.08 -5.34 7.34
C ARG A 365 6.36 -6.07 7.70
N ASN A 366 7.01 -6.60 6.66
CA ASN A 366 8.25 -7.36 6.80
C ASN A 366 9.28 -6.97 5.73
N LEU A 367 10.55 -7.25 6.00
CA LEU A 367 11.68 -7.17 5.08
C LEU A 367 12.49 -8.46 5.22
N LEU A 368 12.94 -9.02 4.10
CA LEU A 368 13.62 -10.31 4.04
C LEU A 368 14.96 -10.18 3.31
N ILE A 369 16.03 -10.66 3.95
CA ILE A 369 17.32 -10.93 3.30
C ILE A 369 17.45 -12.44 3.10
N PRO A 370 17.41 -12.93 1.86
CA PRO A 370 17.53 -14.36 1.58
C PRO A 370 18.89 -14.91 2.02
N ALA A 371 18.91 -16.14 2.55
CA ALA A 371 20.11 -16.85 3.00
C ALA A 371 21.23 -16.88 1.93
N ALA A 372 20.85 -16.99 0.66
CA ALA A 372 21.78 -17.00 -0.48
C ALA A 372 22.57 -15.69 -0.64
N SER A 373 22.08 -14.58 -0.10
CA SER A 373 22.72 -13.26 -0.14
C SER A 373 23.58 -12.97 1.09
N ILE A 374 23.61 -13.88 2.06
CA ILE A 374 24.33 -13.71 3.33
C ILE A 374 25.74 -14.29 3.18
N PRO A 375 26.80 -13.51 3.44
CA PRO A 375 28.17 -14.04 3.51
C PRO A 375 28.31 -15.15 4.56
N GLN A 376 29.02 -16.22 4.19
CA GLN A 376 29.07 -17.47 4.95
C GLN A 376 30.35 -17.62 5.79
N ASP A 377 31.14 -16.56 5.95
CA ASP A 377 32.52 -16.59 6.46
C ASP A 377 32.65 -16.33 7.98
N GLY A 378 31.52 -16.06 8.64
CA GLY A 378 31.46 -15.74 10.05
C GLY A 378 32.11 -14.41 10.45
N GLN A 379 32.28 -13.48 9.49
CA GLN A 379 32.81 -12.14 9.73
C GLN A 379 31.69 -11.11 9.93
N TRP A 380 32.09 -9.88 10.26
CA TRP A 380 31.19 -8.74 10.32
C TRP A 380 30.85 -8.29 8.90
N HIS A 381 29.57 -8.13 8.62
CA HIS A 381 29.07 -7.53 7.40
C HIS A 381 28.04 -6.45 7.70
N THR A 382 28.01 -5.43 6.86
CA THR A 382 26.97 -4.40 6.89
C THR A 382 25.94 -4.69 5.81
N TYR A 383 24.67 -4.66 6.17
CA TYR A 383 23.55 -4.90 5.27
C TYR A 383 22.77 -3.60 5.13
N ARG A 384 22.53 -3.16 3.89
CA ARG A 384 21.70 -2.00 3.57
C ARG A 384 20.58 -2.40 2.63
N LEU A 385 19.34 -2.20 3.06
CA LEU A 385 18.12 -2.39 2.29
C LEU A 385 17.64 -1.04 1.75
N ASP A 386 17.36 -0.95 0.44
CA ASP A 386 16.66 0.19 -0.17
C ASP A 386 15.15 -0.04 -0.08
N VAL A 387 14.51 0.60 0.90
CA VAL A 387 13.10 0.40 1.24
C VAL A 387 12.18 1.43 0.59
N GLY A 388 12.68 2.34 -0.24
CA GLY A 388 11.85 3.39 -0.87
C GLY A 388 10.70 2.84 -1.75
N LEU A 389 10.88 1.65 -2.33
CA LEU A 389 9.81 0.95 -3.09
C LEU A 389 9.00 -0.05 -2.24
N ALA A 390 9.31 -0.21 -0.95
CA ALA A 390 8.53 -1.09 -0.09
C ALA A 390 7.17 -0.43 0.20
N VAL A 391 6.10 -1.02 -0.34
CA VAL A 391 4.73 -0.47 -0.32
C VAL A 391 4.26 -0.04 1.07
N ARG A 392 4.65 -0.78 2.10
CA ARG A 392 4.19 -0.59 3.49
C ARG A 392 5.15 0.22 4.35
N TRP A 393 6.27 0.67 3.80
CA TRP A 393 7.26 1.53 4.48
C TRP A 393 6.81 3.00 4.42
N ARG A 394 5.81 3.32 5.23
CA ARG A 394 5.13 4.63 5.26
C ARG A 394 4.67 4.99 6.66
N ASP A 395 4.25 6.23 6.84
CA ASP A 395 3.86 6.80 8.14
C ASP A 395 5.01 6.85 9.15
N CYS A 396 4.74 6.95 10.46
CA CYS A 396 5.81 6.98 11.46
C CYS A 396 6.18 5.56 11.89
N LEU A 397 7.46 5.19 11.88
CA LEU A 397 7.91 3.87 12.36
C LEU A 397 7.66 3.74 13.87
N THR A 398 6.97 2.70 14.34
CA THR A 398 6.67 2.53 15.78
C THR A 398 7.36 1.33 16.40
N ASP A 399 7.63 0.30 15.60
CA ASP A 399 8.17 -0.97 16.09
C ASP A 399 9.15 -1.56 15.08
N LEU A 400 10.15 -2.29 15.56
CA LEU A 400 11.11 -3.03 14.73
C LEU A 400 11.53 -4.31 15.44
N ARG A 401 11.33 -5.46 14.80
CA ARG A 401 11.78 -6.77 15.27
C ARG A 401 12.72 -7.37 14.24
N ILE A 402 13.89 -7.82 14.66
CA ILE A 402 14.86 -8.51 13.80
C ILE A 402 15.11 -9.93 14.31
N TYR A 403 15.11 -10.89 13.39
CA TYR A 403 15.47 -12.29 13.57
C TYR A 403 16.84 -12.55 12.92
N PRO A 404 17.97 -12.35 13.62
CA PRO A 404 19.29 -12.34 12.99
C PRO A 404 19.75 -13.73 12.53
N LEU A 405 19.26 -14.79 13.18
CA LEU A 405 19.62 -16.18 12.93
C LEU A 405 18.51 -16.99 12.25
N GLY A 406 17.40 -16.35 11.89
CA GLY A 406 16.22 -16.99 11.30
C GLY A 406 15.73 -18.21 12.11
N LYS A 407 15.44 -19.33 11.43
CA LYS A 407 14.80 -20.49 12.06
C LYS A 407 15.77 -21.32 12.89
N THR A 408 17.03 -21.48 12.47
CA THR A 408 17.99 -22.36 13.17
C THR A 408 18.82 -21.63 14.23
N ALA A 409 18.19 -20.71 14.98
CA ALA A 409 18.85 -19.88 15.99
C ALA A 409 19.36 -20.67 17.21
N ALA A 410 18.72 -21.79 17.57
CA ALA A 410 19.05 -22.57 18.75
C ALA A 410 20.54 -23.00 18.78
N GLY A 411 21.23 -22.63 19.86
CA GLY A 411 22.64 -22.94 20.09
C GLY A 411 23.63 -22.11 19.25
N ARG A 412 23.16 -21.10 18.52
CA ARG A 412 23.99 -20.22 17.67
C ARG A 412 24.09 -18.82 18.25
N THR A 413 25.26 -18.21 18.08
CA THR A 413 25.56 -16.86 18.56
C THR A 413 25.62 -15.89 17.40
N PHE A 414 24.99 -14.72 17.55
CA PHE A 414 25.21 -13.58 16.67
C PHE A 414 25.78 -12.39 17.45
N SER A 415 26.29 -11.41 16.73
CA SER A 415 26.58 -10.09 17.31
C SER A 415 26.08 -9.00 16.38
N ILE A 416 25.58 -7.92 16.95
CA ILE A 416 25.05 -6.75 16.24
C ILE A 416 25.70 -5.48 16.79
N ASP A 417 26.11 -4.59 15.89
CA ASP A 417 26.88 -3.37 16.19
C ASP A 417 26.00 -2.11 16.15
N TYR A 418 25.20 -1.97 15.07
CA TYR A 418 24.12 -0.98 15.07
C TYR A 418 22.96 -1.43 14.19
N ILE A 419 21.83 -0.76 14.37
CA ILE A 419 20.69 -0.73 13.44
C ILE A 419 20.15 0.70 13.33
N GLU A 420 19.91 1.15 12.10
CA GLU A 420 19.49 2.51 11.80
C GLU A 420 18.62 2.56 10.54
N THR A 421 17.88 3.64 10.41
CA THR A 421 17.23 4.02 9.15
C THR A 421 17.58 5.45 8.79
N GLY A 422 17.63 5.77 7.51
CA GLY A 422 18.05 7.06 7.02
C GLY A 422 18.21 7.04 5.51
N ASP A 423 19.12 7.87 5.03
CA ASP A 423 19.33 8.08 3.61
C ASP A 423 20.82 8.07 3.23
N LEU A 424 21.09 7.96 1.93
CA LEU A 424 22.44 7.97 1.38
C LEU A 424 23.07 9.36 1.48
N PRO A 425 24.40 9.45 1.67
CA PRO A 425 25.09 10.73 1.59
C PRO A 425 25.06 11.30 0.15
N GLY A 426 24.80 12.59 0.02
CA GLY A 426 25.10 13.35 -1.22
C GLY A 426 23.92 13.96 -1.98
N ASP A 427 22.68 13.71 -1.57
CA ASP A 427 21.49 14.36 -2.17
C ASP A 427 21.17 15.69 -1.49
N VAL A 428 22.03 16.70 -1.70
CA VAL A 428 21.74 18.05 -1.24
C VAL A 428 20.90 18.80 -2.26
N LEU A 429 19.58 18.84 -2.02
CA LEU A 429 18.65 19.63 -2.82
C LEU A 429 18.37 20.99 -2.17
N LEU A 430 18.53 22.05 -2.95
CA LEU A 430 18.22 23.41 -2.54
C LEU A 430 16.73 23.71 -2.70
N VAL A 431 16.19 24.56 -1.84
CA VAL A 431 14.85 25.10 -2.04
C VAL A 431 14.89 26.12 -3.17
N ASN A 432 14.12 25.90 -4.24
CA ASN A 432 13.95 26.89 -5.31
C ASN A 432 12.85 27.89 -4.91
N THR A 433 13.24 29.09 -4.49
CA THR A 433 12.30 30.16 -4.09
C THR A 433 11.79 31.00 -5.28
N ASP A 434 12.19 30.68 -6.50
CA ASP A 434 11.67 31.32 -7.71
C ASP A 434 10.34 30.69 -8.10
N LEU A 435 9.28 31.19 -7.45
CA LEU A 435 7.94 30.63 -7.50
C LEU A 435 7.03 31.45 -8.43
N ASN A 436 6.07 30.76 -9.05
CA ASN A 436 4.94 31.39 -9.72
C ASN A 436 3.92 31.90 -8.67
N ILE A 437 4.27 32.96 -7.94
CA ILE A 437 3.46 33.52 -6.85
C ILE A 437 2.18 34.16 -7.41
N TYR A 438 1.05 33.98 -6.71
CA TYR A 438 -0.22 34.57 -7.09
C TYR A 438 -0.13 36.09 -7.22
N SER A 439 -0.77 36.65 -8.26
CA SER A 439 -0.78 38.09 -8.51
C SER A 439 -1.41 38.83 -7.32
N GLY A 440 -0.61 39.63 -6.62
CA GLY A 440 -1.04 40.40 -5.44
C GLY A 440 -0.50 39.87 -4.11
N GLU A 441 0.12 38.70 -4.12
CA GLU A 441 0.88 38.15 -2.99
C GLU A 441 2.40 38.29 -3.24
N SER A 442 3.17 38.06 -2.20
CA SER A 442 4.63 38.11 -2.18
C SER A 442 5.20 36.89 -1.46
N PHE A 443 6.51 36.67 -1.56
CA PHE A 443 7.15 35.53 -0.91
C PHE A 443 6.94 35.51 0.62
N SER A 444 6.80 36.69 1.26
CA SER A 444 6.52 36.77 2.70
C SER A 444 5.12 36.34 3.11
N ASP A 445 4.20 36.20 2.15
CA ASP A 445 2.85 35.69 2.38
C ASP A 445 2.80 34.15 2.31
N LEU A 446 3.90 33.51 1.90
CA LEU A 446 3.94 32.07 1.68
C LEU A 446 4.39 31.33 2.94
N GLU A 447 3.80 30.15 3.12
CA GLU A 447 4.25 29.15 4.08
C GLU A 447 4.60 27.85 3.35
N SER A 448 5.35 26.96 4.00
CA SER A 448 5.87 25.76 3.35
C SER A 448 6.03 24.54 4.28
N MET A 449 5.91 23.36 3.68
CA MET A 449 6.30 22.06 4.24
C MET A 449 7.24 21.38 3.24
N GLU A 450 8.20 20.60 3.71
CA GLU A 450 9.24 20.02 2.85
C GLU A 450 9.44 18.53 3.11
N SER A 451 9.58 17.77 2.03
CA SER A 451 10.16 16.43 2.02
C SER A 451 11.60 16.49 1.49
N LYS A 452 12.28 15.34 1.34
CA LYS A 452 13.63 15.26 0.79
C LYS A 452 13.68 15.92 -0.59
N HIS A 453 12.72 15.62 -1.46
CA HIS A 453 12.77 16.01 -2.86
C HIS A 453 11.81 17.14 -3.24
N ALA A 454 10.86 17.53 -2.37
CA ALA A 454 9.82 18.49 -2.72
C ALA A 454 9.54 19.53 -1.63
N VAL A 455 8.95 20.64 -2.07
CA VAL A 455 8.41 21.71 -1.21
C VAL A 455 6.96 21.96 -1.58
N PHE A 456 6.10 21.89 -0.58
CA PHE A 456 4.69 22.20 -0.67
C PHE A 456 4.46 23.62 -0.15
N TRP A 457 4.02 24.51 -1.03
CA TRP A 457 3.78 25.92 -0.74
C TRP A 457 2.28 26.24 -0.65
N TRP A 458 1.91 27.06 0.32
CA TRP A 458 0.57 27.64 0.42
C TRP A 458 0.61 29.12 0.80
N SER A 459 -0.50 29.80 0.56
CA SER A 459 -0.64 31.24 0.79
C SER A 459 -2.07 31.57 1.26
N PRO A 460 -2.37 32.84 1.62
CA PRO A 460 -3.75 33.25 1.92
C PRO A 460 -4.76 32.87 0.83
N GLN A 461 -4.34 32.90 -0.44
CA GLN A 461 -5.19 32.50 -1.56
C GLN A 461 -5.58 31.00 -1.53
N SER A 462 -4.76 30.11 -0.96
CA SER A 462 -5.10 28.69 -0.83
C SER A 462 -6.39 28.46 -0.04
N TYR A 463 -6.57 29.20 1.06
CA TYR A 463 -7.79 29.16 1.88
C TYR A 463 -9.01 29.76 1.17
N GLN A 464 -8.79 30.69 0.23
CA GLN A 464 -9.86 31.25 -0.60
C GLN A 464 -10.31 30.26 -1.70
N ARG A 465 -9.39 29.48 -2.26
CA ARG A 465 -9.70 28.46 -3.29
C ARG A 465 -10.37 27.23 -2.69
N TYR A 466 -10.00 26.89 -1.46
CA TYR A 466 -10.59 25.76 -0.76
C TYR A 466 -10.74 26.08 0.73
N ALA A 467 -11.98 26.33 1.16
CA ALA A 467 -12.27 26.74 2.53
C ALA A 467 -11.90 25.69 3.60
N GLY A 468 -11.88 24.41 3.23
CA GLY A 468 -11.47 23.31 4.10
C GLY A 468 -9.97 22.98 4.06
N PHE A 469 -9.13 23.88 3.53
CA PHE A 469 -7.71 23.63 3.33
C PHE A 469 -7.00 23.44 4.67
N ASP A 470 -6.39 22.27 4.84
CA ASP A 470 -5.54 21.93 5.97
C ASP A 470 -4.14 21.55 5.44
N PRO A 471 -3.13 22.43 5.56
CA PRO A 471 -1.79 22.16 5.04
C PRO A 471 -1.08 21.02 5.80
N GLN A 472 -1.46 20.69 7.03
CA GLN A 472 -0.84 19.60 7.78
C GLN A 472 -1.27 18.24 7.24
N VAL A 473 -2.52 18.11 6.81
CA VAL A 473 -3.04 16.88 6.19
C VAL A 473 -2.74 16.86 4.69
N MET A 474 -3.15 17.91 3.97
CA MET A 474 -3.05 17.96 2.51
C MET A 474 -1.61 18.10 2.02
N GLY A 475 -0.79 18.89 2.72
CA GLY A 475 0.63 19.04 2.38
C GLY A 475 1.41 17.76 2.57
N ARG A 476 1.16 17.05 3.68
CA ARG A 476 1.80 15.76 3.96
C ARG A 476 1.44 14.69 2.92
N ARG A 477 0.18 14.63 2.49
CA ARG A 477 -0.27 13.75 1.38
C ARG A 477 0.38 14.11 0.05
N ALA A 478 0.42 15.40 -0.31
CA ALA A 478 1.04 15.86 -1.54
C ALA A 478 2.52 15.48 -1.60
N LEU A 479 3.26 15.74 -0.53
CA LEU A 479 4.67 15.38 -0.43
C LEU A 479 4.89 13.87 -0.51
N ARG A 480 4.13 13.06 0.25
CA ARG A 480 4.19 11.59 0.18
C ARG A 480 3.95 11.07 -1.24
N MET A 481 2.91 11.56 -1.91
CA MET A 481 2.60 11.15 -3.29
C MET A 481 3.69 11.54 -4.29
N ILE A 482 4.40 12.65 -4.06
CA ILE A 482 5.56 13.03 -4.89
C ILE A 482 6.72 12.08 -4.60
N GLU A 483 7.04 11.82 -3.32
CA GLU A 483 8.11 10.91 -2.93
C GLU A 483 7.87 9.49 -3.48
N GLU A 484 6.70 8.90 -3.23
CA GLU A 484 6.32 7.58 -3.75
C GLU A 484 6.34 7.52 -5.29
N SER A 485 5.83 8.56 -5.95
CA SER A 485 5.89 8.65 -7.42
C SER A 485 7.33 8.76 -7.93
N LEU A 486 8.21 9.50 -7.24
CA LEU A 486 9.61 9.62 -7.62
C LEU A 486 10.30 8.26 -7.57
N GLN A 487 10.04 7.44 -6.55
CA GLN A 487 10.57 6.08 -6.45
C GLN A 487 10.13 5.24 -7.67
N VAL A 488 8.85 5.26 -8.00
CA VAL A 488 8.33 4.48 -9.14
C VAL A 488 8.88 5.02 -10.46
N TYR A 489 8.90 6.33 -10.68
CA TYR A 489 9.28 6.89 -11.98
C TYR A 489 10.79 6.77 -12.20
N CYS A 490 11.61 7.11 -11.20
CA CYS A 490 13.06 7.13 -11.37
C CYS A 490 13.69 5.76 -11.10
N LYS A 491 13.35 5.07 -10.00
CA LYS A 491 13.99 3.79 -9.67
C LYS A 491 13.39 2.58 -10.40
N LYS A 492 12.08 2.54 -10.61
CA LYS A 492 11.40 1.40 -11.26
C LYS A 492 11.28 1.57 -12.78
N LEU A 493 10.98 2.77 -13.25
CA LEU A 493 10.79 3.05 -14.69
C LEU A 493 12.01 3.70 -15.37
N ASN A 494 13.08 3.98 -14.63
CA ASN A 494 14.36 4.48 -15.16
C ASN A 494 14.31 5.90 -15.80
N TYR A 495 13.39 6.77 -15.37
CA TYR A 495 13.45 8.18 -15.73
C TYR A 495 14.61 8.91 -15.05
N LEU A 496 15.14 9.95 -15.71
CA LEU A 496 16.14 10.82 -15.07
C LEU A 496 15.48 11.71 -14.01
N GLU A 497 16.17 11.89 -12.91
CA GLU A 497 15.72 12.74 -11.81
C GLU A 497 15.57 14.22 -12.23
N PRO A 498 14.48 14.90 -11.84
CA PRO A 498 14.12 16.21 -12.41
C PRO A 498 14.59 17.39 -11.55
N PHE A 499 15.82 17.34 -10.99
CA PHE A 499 16.29 18.33 -10.00
C PHE A 499 17.14 19.48 -10.57
N GLU A 500 17.53 19.42 -11.84
CA GLU A 500 18.23 20.52 -12.51
C GLU A 500 17.30 21.23 -13.49
N SER A 501 17.58 22.49 -13.80
CA SER A 501 16.77 23.23 -14.76
C SER A 501 16.69 22.51 -16.11
N PHE A 502 15.48 22.44 -16.68
CA PHE A 502 15.29 21.91 -18.03
C PHE A 502 15.81 22.86 -19.12
N GLU A 503 16.14 24.10 -18.75
CA GLU A 503 16.79 25.09 -19.61
C GLU A 503 18.29 25.17 -19.32
N THR A 504 19.09 24.88 -20.33
CA THR A 504 20.56 24.81 -20.19
C THR A 504 21.20 26.10 -19.69
N TRP A 505 20.62 27.27 -19.99
CA TRP A 505 21.16 28.56 -19.56
C TRP A 505 20.94 28.87 -18.07
N ARG A 506 20.00 28.19 -17.41
CA ARG A 506 19.74 28.33 -15.96
C ARG A 506 20.38 27.22 -15.13
N ARG A 507 21.06 26.25 -15.76
CA ARG A 507 21.85 25.25 -15.02
C ARG A 507 23.07 25.92 -14.41
N ASP A 508 23.11 25.94 -13.08
CA ASP A 508 24.14 26.55 -12.26
C ASP A 508 25.01 25.52 -11.51
N GLY A 509 24.77 24.22 -11.76
CA GLY A 509 25.43 23.11 -11.07
C GLY A 509 24.77 22.73 -9.73
N ASN A 510 23.70 23.42 -9.34
CA ASN A 510 22.90 23.07 -8.18
C ASN A 510 21.72 22.18 -8.59
N ARG A 511 21.26 21.36 -7.63
CA ARG A 511 20.03 20.57 -7.73
C ARG A 511 18.99 21.16 -6.78
N TYR A 512 17.73 21.19 -7.21
CA TYR A 512 16.65 21.88 -6.53
C TYR A 512 15.47 20.96 -6.25
N LYS A 513 14.81 21.21 -5.11
CA LYS A 513 13.56 20.55 -4.76
C LYS A 513 12.43 20.92 -5.72
N ILE A 514 11.53 19.97 -5.92
CA ILE A 514 10.30 20.09 -6.70
C ILE A 514 9.35 21.05 -6.00
N ASN A 515 8.82 22.03 -6.71
CA ASN A 515 7.86 22.98 -6.16
C ASN A 515 6.41 22.57 -6.47
N HIS A 516 5.63 22.39 -5.42
CA HIS A 516 4.19 22.27 -5.46
C HIS A 516 3.53 23.54 -4.89
N VAL A 517 2.54 24.10 -5.58
CA VAL A 517 1.82 25.32 -5.19
C VAL A 517 0.31 25.09 -5.17
N THR A 518 -0.42 25.84 -4.35
CA THR A 518 -1.85 25.57 -4.06
C THR A 518 -2.82 26.73 -4.34
N TRP A 519 -2.33 27.89 -4.77
CA TRP A 519 -3.10 29.13 -4.87
C TRP A 519 -3.85 29.36 -6.19
N TYR A 520 -3.69 28.48 -7.18
CA TYR A 520 -4.41 28.53 -8.46
C TYR A 520 -5.56 27.53 -8.50
N ASP A 521 -6.60 27.82 -9.28
CA ASP A 521 -7.70 26.89 -9.51
C ASP A 521 -7.33 25.78 -10.50
N GLY A 522 -7.85 24.58 -10.24
CA GLY A 522 -7.64 23.41 -11.09
C GLY A 522 -6.34 22.66 -10.78
N PHE A 523 -5.95 21.82 -11.72
CA PHE A 523 -4.77 20.96 -11.68
C PHE A 523 -3.96 21.24 -12.93
N TRP A 524 -2.67 21.50 -12.76
CA TRP A 524 -1.78 21.75 -13.87
C TRP A 524 -0.33 21.55 -13.45
N CYS A 525 0.52 21.34 -14.45
CA CYS A 525 1.95 21.41 -14.32
C CYS A 525 2.50 22.24 -15.47
N GLY A 526 3.41 23.17 -15.17
CA GLY A 526 3.85 24.14 -16.17
C GLY A 526 5.21 24.75 -15.86
N GLY A 527 5.90 25.17 -16.93
CA GLY A 527 7.23 25.76 -16.85
C GLY A 527 7.21 27.17 -16.26
N TRP A 528 8.11 27.42 -15.30
CA TRP A 528 8.37 28.71 -14.70
C TRP A 528 9.88 28.92 -14.54
N ASN A 529 10.41 29.89 -15.29
CA ASN A 529 11.82 30.24 -15.30
C ASN A 529 12.76 29.01 -15.40
N GLY A 530 12.46 28.01 -16.23
CA GLY A 530 13.35 26.84 -16.39
C GLY A 530 13.21 25.73 -15.34
N PHE A 531 12.24 25.77 -14.42
CA PHE A 531 11.74 24.57 -13.70
C PHE A 531 10.26 24.40 -13.95
N MET A 532 9.75 23.17 -13.86
CA MET A 532 8.31 22.95 -13.83
C MET A 532 7.78 23.31 -12.43
N HIS A 533 6.51 23.66 -12.31
CA HIS A 533 5.79 23.80 -11.05
C HIS A 533 4.51 22.98 -11.11
N ILE A 534 4.18 22.33 -10.01
CA ILE A 534 2.95 21.56 -9.86
C ILE A 534 1.93 22.46 -9.16
N GLY A 535 0.77 22.65 -9.76
CA GLY A 535 -0.33 23.46 -9.21
C GLY A 535 -1.55 22.61 -8.95
N ILE A 536 -1.84 22.31 -7.68
CA ILE A 536 -3.04 21.58 -7.27
C ILE A 536 -3.61 22.26 -6.03
N ASN A 537 -4.87 22.70 -6.10
CA ASN A 537 -5.55 23.30 -4.95
C ASN A 537 -6.02 22.24 -3.93
N GLY A 538 -6.51 22.69 -2.77
CA GLY A 538 -6.93 21.78 -1.68
C GLY A 538 -7.96 20.71 -2.08
N TRP A 539 -8.78 20.95 -3.12
CA TRP A 539 -9.75 19.96 -3.58
C TRP A 539 -9.10 18.72 -4.23
N GLY A 540 -7.97 18.88 -4.92
CA GLY A 540 -7.22 17.76 -5.50
C GLY A 540 -6.37 16.97 -4.49
N LEU A 541 -6.37 17.35 -3.21
CA LEU A 541 -5.52 16.80 -2.16
C LEU A 541 -6.32 16.14 -1.01
N LEU A 542 -7.59 15.82 -1.29
CA LEU A 542 -8.52 15.25 -0.30
C LEU A 542 -8.27 13.78 0.01
N ASP A 543 -7.58 13.07 -0.87
CA ASP A 543 -7.26 11.65 -0.77
C ASP A 543 -5.92 11.37 -1.47
N GLU A 544 -5.47 10.12 -1.41
CA GLU A 544 -4.28 9.61 -2.13
C GLU A 544 -4.69 8.53 -3.17
N GLY A 545 -5.99 8.42 -3.47
CA GLY A 545 -6.57 7.32 -4.22
C GLY A 545 -6.23 7.33 -5.70
N TRP A 546 -6.73 6.31 -6.42
CA TRP A 546 -6.37 6.05 -7.81
C TRP A 546 -6.66 7.21 -8.77
N GLY A 547 -7.73 7.97 -8.51
CA GLY A 547 -8.14 9.12 -9.32
C GLY A 547 -7.39 10.41 -9.02
N ASN A 548 -6.51 10.44 -8.00
CA ASN A 548 -5.86 11.66 -7.54
C ASN A 548 -5.01 12.32 -8.66
N PRO A 549 -5.10 13.65 -8.84
CA PRO A 549 -4.35 14.35 -9.89
C PRO A 549 -2.84 14.45 -9.62
N MET A 550 -2.40 14.33 -8.36
CA MET A 550 -1.00 14.57 -7.98
C MET A 550 -0.02 13.70 -8.80
N PRO A 551 -0.08 12.36 -8.81
CA PRO A 551 0.90 11.59 -9.60
C PRO A 551 0.88 11.92 -11.10
N HIS A 552 -0.27 12.33 -11.66
CA HIS A 552 -0.38 12.79 -13.05
C HIS A 552 0.38 14.10 -13.27
N GLU A 553 0.14 15.13 -12.46
CA GLU A 553 0.83 16.42 -12.59
C GLU A 553 2.33 16.31 -12.29
N PHE A 554 2.73 15.40 -11.40
CA PHE A 554 4.14 15.06 -11.22
C PHE A 554 4.72 14.35 -12.44
N GLY A 555 3.93 13.54 -13.15
CA GLY A 555 4.30 12.97 -14.44
C GLY A 555 4.72 14.05 -15.44
N HIS A 556 3.96 15.14 -15.54
CA HIS A 556 4.36 16.32 -16.33
C HIS A 556 5.63 16.99 -15.84
N TYR A 557 5.83 17.05 -14.52
CA TYR A 557 7.07 17.58 -13.95
C TYR A 557 8.26 16.75 -14.43
N VAL A 558 8.19 15.42 -14.34
CA VAL A 558 9.26 14.52 -14.81
C VAL A 558 9.48 14.66 -16.31
N GLN A 559 8.42 14.65 -17.12
CA GLN A 559 8.48 14.80 -18.58
C GLN A 559 9.21 16.08 -19.02
N GLY A 560 8.89 17.22 -18.39
CA GLY A 560 9.52 18.50 -18.67
C GLY A 560 11.02 18.54 -18.48
N HIS A 561 11.53 17.73 -17.56
CA HIS A 561 12.94 17.66 -17.24
C HIS A 561 13.69 16.58 -18.03
N GLN A 562 12.98 15.75 -18.82
CA GLN A 562 13.66 14.80 -19.70
C GLN A 562 14.27 15.54 -20.90
N PRO A 563 15.54 15.25 -21.26
CA PRO A 563 16.25 15.99 -22.31
C PRO A 563 15.64 15.84 -23.71
N GLY A 564 14.89 14.76 -23.95
CA GLY A 564 14.32 14.41 -25.24
C GLY A 564 12.80 14.37 -25.26
N PHE A 565 12.09 15.16 -24.45
CA PHE A 565 10.63 15.06 -24.29
C PHE A 565 9.84 15.00 -25.61
N LEU A 566 8.70 14.30 -25.57
CA LEU A 566 7.82 14.08 -26.73
C LEU A 566 6.98 15.31 -27.09
N THR A 567 6.27 15.26 -28.22
CA THR A 567 5.37 16.33 -28.67
C THR A 567 3.88 16.03 -28.43
N GLY A 568 3.06 17.07 -28.30
CA GLY A 568 1.60 17.01 -28.38
C GLY A 568 0.92 16.14 -27.32
N GLY A 569 -0.13 15.41 -27.73
CA GLY A 569 -0.97 14.60 -26.83
C GLY A 569 -0.26 13.46 -26.08
N HIS A 570 1.00 13.15 -26.42
CA HIS A 570 1.79 12.16 -25.69
C HIS A 570 2.07 12.55 -24.24
N TRP A 571 2.04 13.85 -23.90
CA TRP A 571 2.24 14.31 -22.53
C TRP A 571 1.16 13.78 -21.58
N GLU A 572 -0.11 13.96 -21.94
CA GLU A 572 -1.26 13.57 -21.10
C GLU A 572 -1.39 12.06 -20.95
N SER A 573 -1.25 11.36 -22.08
CA SER A 573 -1.26 9.90 -22.14
C SER A 573 -0.19 9.31 -21.22
N HIS A 574 1.03 9.81 -21.34
CA HIS A 574 2.13 9.29 -20.56
C HIS A 574 2.06 9.70 -19.07
N ALA A 575 1.58 10.90 -18.75
CA ALA A 575 1.35 11.30 -17.36
C ALA A 575 0.35 10.37 -16.67
N ASN A 576 -0.70 9.93 -17.38
CA ASN A 576 -1.62 8.91 -16.87
C ASN A 576 -1.00 7.51 -16.78
N PHE A 577 -0.13 7.12 -17.71
CA PHE A 577 0.67 5.90 -17.56
C PHE A 577 1.53 5.94 -16.30
N LEU A 578 2.22 7.05 -16.04
CA LEU A 578 3.04 7.24 -14.85
C LEU A 578 2.19 7.15 -13.57
N ARG A 579 1.06 7.87 -13.50
CA ARG A 579 0.10 7.74 -12.39
C ARG A 579 -0.33 6.29 -12.21
N ASN A 580 -0.70 5.61 -13.29
CA ASN A 580 -1.15 4.22 -13.23
C ASN A 580 -0.04 3.29 -12.72
N ALA A 581 1.19 3.45 -13.18
CA ALA A 581 2.33 2.66 -12.73
C ALA A 581 2.58 2.82 -11.22
N ARG A 582 2.43 4.05 -10.68
CA ARG A 582 2.48 4.30 -9.23
C ARG A 582 1.32 3.63 -8.53
N ASN A 583 0.10 3.81 -9.01
CA ASN A 583 -1.06 3.26 -8.32
C ASN A 583 -1.06 1.74 -8.29
N ILE A 584 -0.66 1.08 -9.39
CA ILE A 584 -0.48 -0.38 -9.44
C ILE A 584 0.58 -0.84 -8.44
N HIS A 585 1.70 -0.11 -8.31
CA HIS A 585 2.73 -0.45 -7.34
C HIS A 585 2.23 -0.41 -5.90
N TYR A 586 1.37 0.55 -5.57
CA TYR A 586 0.79 0.74 -4.23
C TYR A 586 -0.67 0.24 -4.12
N ALA A 587 -1.10 -0.64 -5.03
CA ALA A 587 -2.51 -1.06 -5.13
C ALA A 587 -3.03 -1.68 -3.82
N GLU A 588 -2.17 -2.42 -3.12
CA GLU A 588 -2.47 -3.09 -1.86
C GLU A 588 -2.96 -2.12 -0.78
N ILE A 589 -2.43 -0.90 -0.72
CA ILE A 589 -2.77 0.09 0.31
C ILE A 589 -3.73 1.18 -0.16
N LEU A 590 -3.84 1.38 -1.48
CA LEU A 590 -4.77 2.36 -2.05
C LEU A 590 -6.21 1.85 -2.14
N GLY A 591 -6.42 0.53 -2.10
CA GLY A 591 -7.75 -0.06 -2.16
C GLY A 591 -8.44 0.11 -3.52
N ASP A 592 -9.71 0.52 -3.50
CA ASP A 592 -10.65 0.51 -4.63
C ASP A 592 -10.08 1.06 -5.94
N LEU A 593 -10.19 0.25 -7.00
CA LEU A 593 -9.73 0.52 -8.37
C LEU A 593 -10.53 1.64 -9.07
N SER A 594 -11.57 2.18 -8.43
CA SER A 594 -12.39 3.25 -9.00
C SER A 594 -11.53 4.48 -9.36
N GLY A 595 -11.55 4.84 -10.64
CA GLY A 595 -10.80 5.98 -11.17
C GLY A 595 -9.43 5.68 -11.79
N MET A 596 -8.95 4.43 -11.73
CA MET A 596 -7.70 4.00 -12.38
C MET A 596 -7.74 4.17 -13.91
N MET A 597 -8.77 3.60 -14.54
CA MET A 597 -9.03 3.67 -15.98
C MET A 597 -10.52 3.56 -16.27
N GLY A 598 -11.01 4.39 -17.19
CA GLY A 598 -12.34 4.25 -17.77
C GLY A 598 -12.33 3.34 -19.01
N ASP A 599 -13.46 2.70 -19.30
CA ASP A 599 -13.69 1.93 -20.52
C ASP A 599 -13.63 2.77 -21.81
N ARG A 600 -13.51 4.09 -21.69
CA ARG A 600 -13.29 5.04 -22.80
C ARG A 600 -12.02 4.79 -23.58
N ILE A 601 -11.00 4.15 -22.98
CA ILE A 601 -9.80 3.71 -23.71
C ILE A 601 -10.17 2.76 -24.87
N PHE A 602 -11.30 2.04 -24.76
CA PHE A 602 -11.75 1.08 -25.77
C PHE A 602 -12.77 1.65 -26.75
N ASP A 603 -13.38 2.80 -26.47
CA ASP A 603 -14.33 3.44 -27.39
C ASP A 603 -13.65 3.85 -28.71
N VAL A 604 -12.33 3.90 -28.70
CA VAL A 604 -11.49 4.45 -29.76
C VAL A 604 -10.25 3.59 -30.03
N THR A 605 -10.36 2.27 -29.83
CA THR A 605 -9.25 1.33 -30.09
C THR A 605 -8.65 1.47 -31.48
N ASN A 606 -9.45 1.97 -32.43
CA ASN A 606 -9.12 2.24 -33.82
C ASN A 606 -8.61 3.67 -34.10
N PHE A 607 -8.49 4.57 -33.11
CA PHE A 607 -8.00 5.94 -33.29
C PHE A 607 -6.58 6.15 -32.77
N ARG A 608 -5.95 7.22 -33.27
CA ARG A 608 -4.61 7.66 -32.88
C ARG A 608 -4.56 8.35 -31.51
N GLN A 609 -3.44 8.14 -30.81
CA GLN A 609 -3.10 8.67 -29.47
C GLN A 609 -3.08 10.22 -29.35
N ASP A 610 -3.15 11.01 -30.43
CA ASP A 610 -2.87 12.46 -30.41
C ASP A 610 -4.08 13.38 -30.68
N HIS A 611 -5.32 12.90 -30.53
CA HIS A 611 -6.51 13.71 -30.86
C HIS A 611 -7.56 13.83 -29.75
N GLY A 612 -7.94 15.06 -29.41
CA GLY A 612 -9.12 15.39 -28.57
C GLY A 612 -8.99 15.01 -27.09
N SER A 613 -10.13 14.79 -26.43
CA SER A 613 -10.19 14.42 -24.99
C SER A 613 -9.74 12.97 -24.71
N LEU A 614 -9.35 12.23 -25.73
CA LEU A 614 -8.97 10.81 -25.64
C LEU A 614 -7.50 10.62 -25.26
N ILE A 615 -6.69 11.68 -25.36
CA ILE A 615 -5.27 11.69 -25.00
C ILE A 615 -5.02 11.23 -23.55
N TYR A 616 -5.95 11.52 -22.64
CA TYR A 616 -5.88 11.05 -21.25
C TYR A 616 -6.12 9.54 -21.11
N ASN A 617 -6.81 8.91 -22.05
CA ASN A 617 -7.25 7.53 -21.91
C ASN A 617 -6.34 6.55 -22.64
N ASP A 618 -5.63 6.95 -23.71
CA ASP A 618 -4.83 6.02 -24.50
C ASP A 618 -3.35 6.09 -24.14
N PHE A 619 -2.87 5.18 -23.31
CA PHE A 619 -1.45 5.02 -22.97
C PHE A 619 -0.91 3.62 -23.28
N ARG A 620 -1.55 2.93 -24.24
CA ARG A 620 -1.25 1.53 -24.56
C ARG A 620 0.18 1.30 -25.01
N ILE A 621 0.70 2.22 -25.81
CA ILE A 621 2.07 2.18 -26.28
C ILE A 621 3.07 2.23 -25.12
N HIS A 622 2.76 2.89 -24.01
CA HIS A 622 3.68 2.98 -22.87
C HIS A 622 3.79 1.65 -22.12
N HIS A 623 2.69 0.92 -21.91
CA HIS A 623 2.77 -0.46 -21.41
C HIS A 623 3.50 -1.38 -22.39
N VAL A 624 3.27 -1.22 -23.70
CA VAL A 624 3.97 -2.01 -24.72
C VAL A 624 5.49 -1.81 -24.61
N LEU A 625 5.94 -0.57 -24.50
CA LEU A 625 7.36 -0.28 -24.38
C LEU A 625 7.94 -0.72 -23.04
N GLN A 626 7.14 -0.72 -21.97
CA GLN A 626 7.55 -1.21 -20.66
C GLN A 626 7.77 -2.73 -20.68
N ASP A 627 6.83 -3.49 -21.23
CA ASP A 627 6.83 -4.95 -21.09
C ASP A 627 7.55 -5.66 -22.24
N PHE A 628 7.47 -5.11 -23.46
CA PHE A 628 8.00 -5.76 -24.68
C PHE A 628 9.16 -4.98 -25.32
N GLY A 629 9.59 -3.86 -24.73
CA GLY A 629 10.74 -3.09 -25.22
C GLY A 629 12.03 -3.92 -25.28
N ALA A 630 12.26 -4.77 -24.27
CA ALA A 630 13.41 -5.66 -24.21
C ALA A 630 13.48 -6.65 -25.38
N GLU A 631 12.33 -7.20 -25.80
CA GLU A 631 12.23 -8.10 -26.94
C GLU A 631 12.57 -7.39 -28.27
N ALA A 632 12.23 -6.10 -28.35
CA ALA A 632 12.62 -5.23 -29.46
C ALA A 632 14.08 -4.75 -29.39
N GLY A 633 14.84 -5.17 -28.38
CA GLY A 633 16.25 -4.79 -28.18
C GLY A 633 16.45 -3.45 -27.46
N VAL A 634 15.40 -2.91 -26.82
CA VAL A 634 15.41 -1.64 -26.08
C VAL A 634 14.78 -1.84 -24.69
N PRO A 635 15.50 -2.43 -23.71
CA PRO A 635 14.92 -2.81 -22.41
C PRO A 635 14.27 -1.68 -21.61
N ASN A 636 14.75 -0.43 -21.74
CA ASN A 636 14.19 0.73 -21.05
C ASN A 636 13.36 1.63 -21.99
N ALA A 637 12.77 1.05 -23.05
CA ALA A 637 12.16 1.81 -24.14
C ALA A 637 11.17 2.87 -23.67
N VAL A 638 10.37 2.59 -22.64
CA VAL A 638 9.37 3.54 -22.15
C VAL A 638 9.98 4.85 -21.65
N ALA A 639 11.12 4.81 -20.97
CA ALA A 639 11.85 6.01 -20.54
C ALA A 639 12.80 6.54 -21.63
N ASP A 640 13.47 5.65 -22.37
CA ASP A 640 14.45 6.03 -23.39
C ASP A 640 13.83 6.92 -24.48
N VAL A 641 12.55 6.72 -24.84
CA VAL A 641 11.87 7.59 -25.82
C VAL A 641 11.69 9.04 -25.35
N TRP A 642 11.67 9.28 -24.03
CA TRP A 642 11.63 10.61 -23.43
C TRP A 642 13.03 11.20 -23.18
N ILE A 643 14.04 10.35 -23.03
CA ILE A 643 15.41 10.78 -22.71
C ILE A 643 16.23 11.03 -23.98
N ALA A 644 16.26 10.08 -24.90
CA ALA A 644 17.21 10.07 -26.00
C ALA A 644 16.78 10.97 -27.17
N GLY A 645 17.74 11.57 -27.87
CA GLY A 645 17.49 12.28 -29.13
C GLY A 645 16.87 13.68 -28.98
N SER A 646 16.33 14.23 -30.08
CA SER A 646 15.85 15.63 -30.13
C SER A 646 14.46 15.79 -29.51
N LYS A 647 14.20 16.90 -28.81
CA LYS A 647 12.89 17.26 -28.25
C LYS A 647 11.79 17.34 -29.32
N GLU A 648 10.54 17.28 -28.87
CA GLU A 648 9.34 17.53 -29.69
C GLU A 648 9.15 16.58 -30.88
N GLN A 649 9.57 15.33 -30.72
CA GLN A 649 9.30 14.26 -31.68
C GLN A 649 8.15 13.36 -31.22
N THR A 650 7.51 12.66 -32.16
CA THR A 650 6.52 11.63 -31.82
C THR A 650 7.19 10.42 -31.19
N ILE A 651 6.46 9.65 -30.39
CA ILE A 651 6.98 8.43 -29.76
C ILE A 651 7.52 7.43 -30.79
N TYR A 652 6.88 7.31 -31.96
CA TYR A 652 7.28 6.39 -33.02
C TYR A 652 8.58 6.83 -33.71
N THR A 653 8.78 8.13 -33.89
CA THR A 653 10.05 8.66 -34.42
C THR A 653 11.20 8.37 -33.45
N LYS A 654 10.98 8.55 -32.15
CA LYS A 654 11.95 8.25 -31.10
C LYS A 654 12.28 6.77 -31.05
N LEU A 655 11.24 5.92 -31.02
CA LEU A 655 11.40 4.47 -31.02
C LEU A 655 12.22 4.00 -32.23
N ALA A 656 11.91 4.48 -33.43
CA ALA A 656 12.67 4.16 -34.64
C ALA A 656 14.16 4.50 -34.53
N SER A 657 14.54 5.54 -33.77
CA SER A 657 15.94 5.90 -33.55
C SER A 657 16.66 5.06 -32.49
N LEU A 658 15.90 4.39 -31.61
CA LEU A 658 16.40 3.55 -30.53
C LEU A 658 16.53 2.08 -30.93
N LEU A 659 15.70 1.63 -31.88
CA LEU A 659 15.67 0.25 -32.30
C LEU A 659 17.00 -0.19 -32.95
N PRO A 660 17.40 -1.48 -32.76
CA PRO A 660 18.55 -2.04 -33.44
C PRO A 660 18.49 -1.86 -34.96
N THR A 661 19.66 -1.76 -35.60
CA THR A 661 19.74 -1.63 -37.06
C THR A 661 19.04 -2.79 -37.75
N GLY A 662 18.08 -2.48 -38.64
CA GLY A 662 17.31 -3.47 -39.39
C GLY A 662 15.93 -3.80 -38.79
N THR A 663 15.65 -3.39 -37.56
CA THR A 663 14.33 -3.54 -36.94
C THR A 663 13.40 -2.43 -37.39
N GLN A 664 12.19 -2.78 -37.84
CA GLN A 664 11.19 -1.76 -38.22
C GLN A 664 10.33 -1.37 -37.02
N VAL A 665 9.97 -0.08 -36.95
CA VAL A 665 9.10 0.44 -35.89
C VAL A 665 7.74 -0.25 -35.87
N GLY A 666 7.20 -0.62 -37.04
CA GLY A 666 5.95 -1.37 -37.17
C GLY A 666 6.04 -2.74 -36.50
N ASP A 667 7.14 -3.47 -36.70
CA ASP A 667 7.35 -4.80 -36.10
C ASP A 667 7.40 -4.70 -34.57
N ALA A 668 8.20 -3.77 -34.05
CA ALA A 668 8.38 -3.58 -32.61
C ALA A 668 7.08 -3.12 -31.92
N ALA A 669 6.36 -2.15 -32.49
CA ALA A 669 5.11 -1.66 -31.90
C ALA A 669 3.99 -2.71 -31.97
N ALA A 670 3.84 -3.40 -33.10
CA ALA A 670 2.80 -4.41 -33.28
C ALA A 670 3.03 -5.66 -32.41
N ALA A 671 4.30 -6.05 -32.21
CA ALA A 671 4.66 -7.20 -31.39
C ALA A 671 4.14 -7.08 -29.95
N GLY A 672 4.11 -5.86 -29.37
CA GLY A 672 3.49 -5.64 -28.07
C GLY A 672 2.00 -5.28 -28.12
N LEU A 673 1.56 -4.45 -29.10
CA LEU A 673 0.15 -4.02 -29.17
C LEU A 673 -0.83 -5.19 -29.34
N ARG A 674 -0.42 -6.30 -29.99
CA ARG A 674 -1.24 -7.51 -30.15
C ARG A 674 -1.63 -8.19 -28.83
N HIS A 675 -0.97 -7.87 -27.72
CA HIS A 675 -1.27 -8.45 -26.41
C HIS A 675 -2.43 -7.75 -25.69
N TRP A 676 -2.72 -6.49 -26.04
CA TRP A 676 -3.79 -5.70 -25.43
C TRP A 676 -5.20 -6.27 -25.58
N PRO A 677 -5.62 -6.81 -26.74
CA PRO A 677 -6.92 -7.45 -26.89
C PRO A 677 -7.18 -8.59 -25.89
N PHE A 678 -6.11 -9.20 -25.37
CA PHE A 678 -6.17 -10.34 -24.44
C PHE A 678 -5.78 -9.94 -23.01
N LEU A 679 -5.40 -8.67 -22.78
CA LEU A 679 -4.80 -8.20 -21.53
C LEU A 679 -3.65 -9.12 -21.09
N ASP A 680 -2.79 -9.48 -22.03
CA ASP A 680 -1.69 -10.44 -21.86
C ASP A 680 -0.34 -9.73 -21.68
N PHE A 681 -0.18 -9.07 -20.54
CA PHE A 681 1.02 -8.31 -20.19
C PHE A 681 1.18 -8.26 -18.66
N SER A 682 2.27 -7.69 -18.15
CA SER A 682 2.68 -7.84 -16.75
C SER A 682 1.61 -7.41 -15.72
N VAL A 683 0.83 -6.39 -16.06
CA VAL A 683 -0.29 -5.88 -15.22
C VAL A 683 -1.67 -6.27 -15.75
N GLY A 684 -1.72 -7.24 -16.67
CA GLY A 684 -2.93 -7.67 -17.37
C GLY A 684 -4.02 -8.23 -16.45
N ASP A 685 -3.65 -8.95 -15.39
CA ASP A 685 -4.63 -9.51 -14.45
C ASP A 685 -5.34 -8.43 -13.62
N VAL A 686 -4.65 -7.34 -13.27
CA VAL A 686 -5.27 -6.14 -12.68
C VAL A 686 -6.29 -5.55 -13.65
N PHE A 687 -6.04 -5.61 -14.96
CA PHE A 687 -6.95 -5.02 -15.94
C PHE A 687 -8.12 -5.94 -16.20
N LYS A 688 -7.92 -7.26 -16.14
CA LYS A 688 -9.01 -8.24 -16.18
C LYS A 688 -9.92 -8.07 -14.96
N SER A 689 -9.39 -7.81 -13.76
CA SER A 689 -10.23 -7.54 -12.59
C SER A 689 -11.04 -6.24 -12.68
N ILE A 690 -10.76 -5.37 -13.64
CA ILE A 690 -11.53 -4.14 -13.90
C ILE A 690 -12.50 -4.36 -15.06
N PHE A 691 -11.98 -4.84 -16.19
CA PHE A 691 -12.73 -4.87 -17.44
C PHE A 691 -13.45 -6.19 -17.69
N TRP A 692 -13.02 -7.28 -17.05
CA TRP A 692 -13.64 -8.61 -17.15
C TRP A 692 -14.32 -9.02 -15.84
N ASP A 693 -14.57 -8.06 -14.94
CA ASP A 693 -15.30 -8.32 -13.70
C ASP A 693 -16.78 -8.62 -14.00
N GLY A 694 -17.08 -9.92 -14.11
CA GLY A 694 -18.39 -10.43 -14.48
C GLY A 694 -18.65 -10.46 -15.99
N ALA A 695 -19.56 -11.36 -16.38
CA ALA A 695 -19.83 -11.69 -17.78
C ALA A 695 -20.27 -10.50 -18.66
N ALA A 696 -20.96 -9.50 -18.08
CA ALA A 696 -21.43 -8.33 -18.82
C ALA A 696 -20.27 -7.37 -19.19
N ASN A 697 -19.37 -7.11 -18.24
CA ASN A 697 -18.20 -6.25 -18.46
C ASN A 697 -17.23 -6.91 -19.44
N GLU A 698 -16.98 -8.20 -19.26
CA GLU A 698 -16.15 -8.99 -20.18
C GLU A 698 -16.72 -8.99 -21.61
N ALA A 699 -18.03 -9.19 -21.77
CA ALA A 699 -18.69 -9.12 -23.07
C ALA A 699 -18.61 -7.72 -23.71
N LEU A 700 -18.78 -6.66 -22.91
CA LEU A 700 -18.64 -5.28 -23.37
C LEU A 700 -17.22 -4.99 -23.83
N PHE A 701 -16.21 -5.40 -23.04
CA PHE A 701 -14.81 -5.28 -23.41
C PHE A 701 -14.54 -5.96 -24.75
N LYS A 702 -14.89 -7.25 -24.88
CA LYS A 702 -14.69 -8.06 -26.10
C LYS A 702 -15.39 -7.44 -27.32
N TYR A 703 -16.57 -6.84 -27.13
CA TYR A 703 -17.28 -6.10 -28.18
C TYR A 703 -16.59 -4.80 -28.62
N LYS A 704 -15.98 -4.05 -27.69
CA LYS A 704 -15.32 -2.78 -28.00
C LYS A 704 -13.98 -2.97 -28.71
N ILE A 705 -13.21 -4.00 -28.35
CA ILE A 705 -11.90 -4.27 -28.95
C ILE A 705 -11.97 -5.08 -30.25
N GLY A 706 -13.09 -5.76 -30.50
CA GLY A 706 -13.29 -6.63 -31.66
C GLY A 706 -14.16 -6.00 -32.74
N SER A 707 -13.99 -6.47 -33.98
CA SER A 707 -14.91 -6.19 -35.08
C SER A 707 -15.13 -7.42 -35.93
N HIS A 708 -16.36 -7.61 -36.41
CA HIS A 708 -16.64 -8.66 -37.40
C HIS A 708 -16.14 -8.23 -38.77
N LEU A 709 -15.61 -9.18 -39.55
CA LEU A 709 -15.29 -8.96 -40.95
C LEU A 709 -16.57 -9.03 -41.80
N ILE A 710 -16.66 -8.20 -42.84
CA ILE A 710 -17.79 -8.18 -43.77
C ILE A 710 -17.35 -8.66 -45.17
N PRO A 711 -18.20 -9.40 -45.90
CA PRO A 711 -17.87 -9.82 -47.27
C PRO A 711 -17.62 -8.63 -48.21
N CYS A 712 -16.62 -8.75 -49.08
CA CYS A 712 -16.37 -7.80 -50.15
C CYS A 712 -17.32 -8.05 -51.32
N HIS A 713 -18.20 -7.08 -51.61
CA HIS A 713 -19.14 -7.18 -52.72
C HIS A 713 -18.46 -7.19 -54.10
N ASP A 714 -17.31 -6.54 -54.21
CA ASP A 714 -16.50 -6.36 -55.42
C ASP A 714 -15.45 -7.47 -55.63
N LYS A 715 -15.18 -8.28 -54.61
CA LYS A 715 -14.21 -9.38 -54.66
C LYS A 715 -14.74 -10.61 -53.91
N PRO A 716 -15.55 -11.47 -54.55
CA PRO A 716 -16.14 -12.64 -53.91
C PRO A 716 -15.07 -13.55 -53.26
N GLY A 717 -15.36 -14.04 -52.06
CA GLY A 717 -14.42 -14.84 -51.25
C GLY A 717 -13.47 -14.01 -50.38
N TRP A 718 -13.45 -12.69 -50.55
CA TRP A 718 -12.69 -11.78 -49.68
C TRP A 718 -13.60 -11.13 -48.65
N TYR A 719 -12.99 -10.82 -47.51
CA TYR A 719 -13.63 -10.10 -46.41
C TYR A 719 -12.80 -8.86 -46.08
N ARG A 720 -13.45 -7.83 -45.54
CA ARG A 720 -12.81 -6.58 -45.13
C ARG A 720 -13.28 -6.15 -43.74
N VAL A 721 -12.48 -5.30 -43.11
CA VAL A 721 -12.89 -4.55 -41.93
C VAL A 721 -13.97 -3.54 -42.33
N PRO A 722 -15.08 -3.40 -41.58
CA PRO A 722 -16.01 -2.29 -41.76
C PRO A 722 -15.27 -0.95 -41.70
N PHE A 723 -15.56 -0.03 -42.61
CA PHE A 723 -14.81 1.24 -42.69
C PHE A 723 -14.88 2.08 -41.41
N ASP A 724 -16.00 2.01 -40.70
CA ASP A 724 -16.22 2.66 -39.39
C ASP A 724 -15.44 2.00 -38.24
N ARG A 725 -14.92 0.78 -38.45
CA ARG A 725 -14.12 0.00 -37.51
C ARG A 725 -12.66 -0.19 -37.98
N ALA A 726 -12.27 0.40 -39.10
CA ALA A 726 -10.90 0.28 -39.61
C ALA A 726 -9.93 1.02 -38.68
N PRO A 727 -8.80 0.40 -38.29
CA PRO A 727 -7.79 1.08 -37.46
C PRO A 727 -7.08 2.18 -38.23
N GLU A 728 -6.86 3.31 -37.57
CA GLU A 728 -5.94 4.37 -37.99
C GLU A 728 -4.47 3.94 -37.79
N ARG A 729 -3.54 4.80 -38.20
CA ARG A 729 -2.10 4.54 -38.07
C ARG A 729 -1.71 4.32 -36.60
N PHE A 730 -1.07 3.17 -36.33
CA PHE A 730 -0.65 2.69 -35.01
C PHE A 730 -1.78 2.30 -34.04
N ALA A 731 -3.02 2.24 -34.52
CA ALA A 731 -4.12 1.60 -33.82
C ALA A 731 -4.18 0.10 -34.17
N TYR A 732 -5.00 -0.68 -33.45
CA TYR A 732 -5.23 -2.10 -33.73
C TYR A 732 -6.72 -2.43 -33.66
N MET A 733 -7.10 -3.53 -34.30
CA MET A 733 -8.44 -4.10 -34.24
C MET A 733 -8.33 -5.62 -34.26
N LEU A 734 -9.12 -6.30 -33.43
CA LEU A 734 -9.14 -7.76 -33.36
C LEU A 734 -10.30 -8.33 -34.19
N HIS A 735 -10.05 -9.41 -34.92
CA HIS A 735 -11.07 -10.12 -35.69
C HIS A 735 -11.12 -11.59 -35.30
N VAL A 736 -12.28 -12.05 -34.84
CA VAL A 736 -12.50 -13.48 -34.54
C VAL A 736 -12.68 -14.24 -35.86
N LEU A 737 -11.90 -15.31 -36.04
CA LEU A 737 -11.96 -16.24 -37.14
C LEU A 737 -12.58 -17.56 -36.69
N THR A 738 -13.30 -18.24 -37.60
CA THR A 738 -13.81 -19.60 -37.36
C THR A 738 -12.93 -20.60 -38.12
N PRO A 739 -11.99 -21.28 -37.44
CA PRO A 739 -11.17 -22.28 -38.10
C PRO A 739 -12.02 -23.48 -38.54
N THR A 740 -11.75 -24.01 -39.73
CA THR A 740 -12.41 -25.22 -40.25
C THR A 740 -11.46 -26.41 -40.37
N ASP A 741 -10.18 -26.20 -40.05
CA ASP A 741 -9.09 -27.17 -40.10
C ASP A 741 -8.02 -26.77 -39.07
N GLU A 742 -7.14 -27.69 -38.69
CA GLU A 742 -6.02 -27.44 -37.77
C GLU A 742 -4.97 -26.52 -38.40
N ALA A 743 -4.77 -26.60 -39.72
CA ALA A 743 -3.88 -25.72 -40.46
C ALA A 743 -4.68 -24.61 -41.16
N VAL A 744 -4.66 -23.40 -40.59
CA VAL A 744 -5.37 -22.24 -41.15
C VAL A 744 -4.41 -21.38 -41.96
N THR A 745 -4.73 -21.15 -43.23
CA THR A 745 -3.96 -20.24 -44.11
C THR A 745 -4.78 -18.99 -44.38
N VAL A 746 -4.19 -17.83 -44.09
CA VAL A 746 -4.81 -16.52 -44.28
C VAL A 746 -4.01 -15.74 -45.32
N GLU A 747 -4.70 -15.19 -46.32
CA GLU A 747 -4.14 -14.24 -47.28
C GLU A 747 -4.65 -12.84 -46.95
N LEU A 748 -3.73 -11.91 -46.70
CA LEU A 748 -4.03 -10.54 -46.30
C LEU A 748 -3.55 -9.53 -47.34
N GLN A 749 -4.37 -8.52 -47.59
CA GLN A 749 -4.05 -7.39 -48.45
C GLN A 749 -4.30 -6.10 -47.68
N GLY A 750 -3.31 -5.21 -47.65
CA GLY A 750 -3.50 -3.84 -47.19
C GLY A 750 -4.41 -3.07 -48.16
N PHE A 751 -5.07 -2.03 -47.66
CA PHE A 751 -5.84 -1.14 -48.52
C PHE A 751 -4.87 -0.30 -49.38
N ASP A 752 -4.89 -0.48 -50.71
CA ASP A 752 -4.02 0.21 -51.66
C ASP A 752 -4.68 1.53 -52.11
N LEU A 753 -4.43 2.61 -51.36
CA LEU A 753 -4.74 3.95 -51.84
C LEU A 753 -3.63 4.39 -52.80
N ALA A 754 -4.00 4.71 -54.04
CA ALA A 754 -3.04 5.11 -55.06
C ALA A 754 -2.12 6.26 -54.56
N GLY A 755 -0.82 5.95 -54.42
CA GLY A 755 0.19 6.90 -53.96
C GLY A 755 0.47 6.91 -52.45
N ALA A 756 -0.17 6.02 -51.68
CA ALA A 756 0.11 5.84 -50.26
C ALA A 756 1.17 4.74 -50.03
N THR A 757 1.89 4.86 -48.91
CA THR A 757 2.90 3.89 -48.46
C THR A 757 2.52 3.42 -47.06
N GLU A 758 1.35 2.78 -46.92
CA GLU A 758 0.92 2.25 -45.63
C GLU A 758 1.74 1.02 -45.21
N ASP A 759 2.25 1.07 -43.98
CA ASP A 759 3.07 0.01 -43.38
C ASP A 759 2.21 -0.85 -42.45
N TRP A 760 1.47 -1.79 -43.03
CA TRP A 760 0.54 -2.64 -42.28
C TRP A 760 1.23 -3.83 -41.61
N ARG A 761 0.77 -4.20 -40.41
CA ARG A 761 1.25 -5.34 -39.62
C ARG A 761 0.09 -6.17 -39.10
N TRP A 762 0.28 -7.48 -39.09
CA TRP A 762 -0.70 -8.46 -38.61
C TRP A 762 -0.05 -9.50 -37.73
N SER A 763 -0.88 -10.13 -36.90
CA SER A 763 -0.53 -11.30 -36.10
C SER A 763 -1.74 -12.21 -36.08
N LEU A 764 -1.53 -13.52 -36.19
CA LEU A 764 -2.56 -14.49 -35.81
C LEU A 764 -2.40 -14.80 -34.33
N VAL A 765 -3.51 -14.99 -33.63
CA VAL A 765 -3.53 -15.40 -32.23
C VAL A 765 -4.48 -16.56 -32.08
N ALA A 766 -4.04 -17.66 -31.50
CA ALA A 766 -4.93 -18.74 -31.09
C ALA A 766 -5.14 -18.69 -29.59
N ALA A 767 -6.31 -19.10 -29.11
CA ALA A 767 -6.62 -19.14 -27.69
C ALA A 767 -7.58 -20.29 -27.37
N GLU A 768 -7.64 -20.64 -26.09
CA GLU A 768 -8.68 -21.52 -25.55
C GLU A 768 -10.04 -20.80 -25.48
N ASP A 769 -11.07 -21.54 -25.08
CA ASP A 769 -12.37 -20.97 -24.76
C ASP A 769 -12.25 -19.79 -23.79
N ASN A 770 -13.13 -18.80 -23.95
CA ASN A 770 -13.12 -17.53 -23.20
C ASN A 770 -11.89 -16.63 -23.41
N TRP A 771 -11.05 -16.91 -24.42
CA TRP A 771 -9.87 -16.10 -24.78
C TRP A 771 -8.70 -16.23 -23.79
N HIS A 772 -8.61 -17.36 -23.10
CA HIS A 772 -7.49 -17.66 -22.21
C HIS A 772 -6.30 -18.25 -22.96
N ASN A 773 -5.11 -18.13 -22.37
CA ASN A 773 -3.86 -18.71 -22.85
C ASN A 773 -3.55 -18.39 -24.33
N PRO A 774 -3.49 -17.10 -24.72
CA PRO A 774 -3.26 -16.72 -26.11
C PRO A 774 -1.86 -17.14 -26.58
N ARG A 775 -1.77 -17.66 -27.81
CA ARG A 775 -0.52 -17.96 -28.52
C ARG A 775 -0.45 -17.17 -29.82
N TYR A 776 0.65 -16.44 -29.98
CA TYR A 776 0.84 -15.49 -31.06
C TYR A 776 1.68 -16.09 -32.20
N SER A 777 1.37 -15.72 -33.45
CA SER A 777 2.30 -15.90 -34.57
C SER A 777 3.44 -14.89 -34.50
N GLU A 778 4.42 -14.99 -35.40
CA GLU A 778 5.27 -13.82 -35.70
C GLU A 778 4.42 -12.67 -36.26
N VAL A 779 4.88 -11.43 -36.09
CA VAL A 779 4.28 -10.29 -36.77
C VAL A 779 4.70 -10.32 -38.25
N PHE A 780 3.76 -10.09 -39.16
CA PHE A 780 4.02 -10.15 -40.60
C PHE A 780 3.37 -9.01 -41.40
N THR A 781 3.90 -8.76 -42.60
CA THR A 781 3.42 -7.78 -43.60
C THR A 781 2.34 -8.41 -44.50
N PRO A 782 1.68 -7.68 -45.44
CA PRO A 782 0.61 -8.27 -46.23
C PRO A 782 1.15 -9.42 -47.07
N GLY A 783 0.41 -10.53 -47.14
CA GLY A 783 0.89 -11.77 -47.73
C GLY A 783 0.10 -12.98 -47.25
N VAL A 784 0.69 -14.16 -47.43
CA VAL A 784 0.10 -15.44 -47.03
C VAL A 784 0.81 -15.95 -45.79
N GLN A 785 0.05 -16.27 -44.75
CA GLN A 785 0.56 -16.86 -43.52
C GLN A 785 -0.25 -18.12 -43.18
N THR A 786 0.44 -19.17 -42.75
CA THR A 786 -0.18 -20.39 -42.21
C THR A 786 0.07 -20.46 -40.70
N PHE A 787 -0.97 -20.81 -39.95
CA PHE A 787 -0.93 -21.01 -38.51
C PHE A 787 -1.56 -22.37 -38.18
N HIS A 788 -0.86 -23.15 -37.35
CA HIS A 788 -1.31 -24.45 -36.92
C HIS A 788 -1.87 -24.34 -35.51
N LEU A 789 -3.13 -24.74 -35.33
CA LEU A 789 -3.79 -24.81 -34.03
C LEU A 789 -3.30 -26.01 -33.23
N LEU A 790 -3.18 -25.84 -31.92
CA LEU A 790 -2.98 -26.92 -30.96
C LEU A 790 -4.34 -27.53 -30.55
N PRO A 791 -4.39 -28.79 -30.07
CA PRO A 791 -5.65 -29.46 -29.73
C PRO A 791 -6.56 -28.70 -28.74
N GLU A 792 -5.97 -27.93 -27.84
CA GLU A 792 -6.64 -27.10 -26.83
C GLU A 792 -7.15 -25.74 -27.35
N GLU A 793 -6.69 -25.29 -28.52
CA GLU A 793 -7.02 -23.99 -29.09
C GLU A 793 -8.30 -24.07 -29.94
N SER A 794 -9.41 -23.57 -29.38
CA SER A 794 -10.72 -23.57 -30.04
C SER A 794 -11.02 -22.28 -30.81
N LEU A 795 -10.24 -21.21 -30.57
CA LEU A 795 -10.44 -19.89 -31.15
C LEU A 795 -9.20 -19.43 -31.92
N LEU A 796 -9.42 -18.76 -33.04
CA LEU A 796 -8.38 -18.10 -33.82
C LEU A 796 -8.78 -16.64 -34.06
N PHE A 797 -7.81 -15.74 -33.98
CA PHE A 797 -7.98 -14.31 -34.15
C PHE A 797 -6.94 -13.78 -35.14
N LEU A 798 -7.31 -12.69 -35.81
CA LEU A 798 -6.46 -11.84 -36.64
C LEU A 798 -6.32 -10.45 -36.02
#